data_AF-A0A1H0TGK3-F1
#
_entry.id   AF-A0A1H0TGK3-F1
#
_cell.length_a   1.000
_cell.length_b   1.000
_cell.length_c   1.000
_cell.angle_alpha   90.00
_cell.angle_beta   90.00
_cell.angle_gamma   90.00
#
_symmetry.space_group_name_H-M   'P 1'
#
loop_
_entity.id
_entity.type
_entity.pdbx_description
1 polymer ?
#
loop_
_entity_poly.entity_id
_entity_poly.type
_entity_poly.pdbx_seq_one_letter_code
_entity_poly.pdbx_strand_id
1 'polypeptide(L)'
;MPVERSRADRAATLRTRLVPGRDDLVDLAFTTLLVALALFGFRTVFFGWEWILAGAGGLVLGLLVAHLVTAYRLPSVVTMLGLAAAYLLFGGPLAVNDHLVAGVFPSGRTIQDLLQAAVHGWKRLLTLLPPVDATVTLLALPLIVGLVAAAVTYTVARRRAHGYAVVVPPLAALALTIVLGTLEPANLIAQGVVFGLLAVGWMIVRSTRSRAPLQNGAGRGARAGIGATLLALAAAVGLVAGPHLPGTDGDLRRVARTEIVPPFDIAQFPSPLAGFRKYTEPNDAKLYDTELMKVTGAPAGTPLRFATLDYYDGGVWGAGARAGADSPRPGTAFQQVGERVSARGEGKPATLQVTIPEGGYSDVWLPTVGQVTGVKFAGARAEQLASRLWLNIDTSTAIVPDRVSAGDRYTMDVLLPTRVVREKLPTSLATATGNLAQSQELGFLDERVEAWGADAQNPWDELRAVAAAMKNDGAYTDGGTKNSVESYYLAGHSRGRLARFVGATQLAGNDEQYAATLALVANRFDIPTRVVMGAELPQDGVVRGKDVHAWVEVQDATGSWVPLLSDTFVPNRNQKPNQLQSKTDEQKIGALVPPPAGVNPPSVLQGPDQAQNAVNLKKPPKKLFDPASWPTWLRWLVFYVLLPLLALVAVYWLIRGAKAWRRRRHATRGTTTARIAWAWDDLMNSARSYGHTLPRRATRLEQAGALGRLESANGLATQANALIFGPGTPESDDARDYWRSTNQARGDLRANCDFWRRLRSDIDPRPLFARGPATPDRRRTRSTFTALTRRTAAS
;
A
#
# COMPACT_ATOMS: atom_id res chain seq x y z
N MET A 1 -46.68 -11.06 -41.20
CA MET A 1 -46.23 -9.90 -40.40
C MET A 1 -46.47 -9.96 -38.85
N PRO A 2 -46.42 -11.10 -38.11
CA PRO A 2 -46.48 -11.08 -36.63
C PRO A 2 -45.11 -10.91 -35.93
N VAL A 3 -44.00 -11.21 -36.63
CA VAL A 3 -42.66 -11.30 -36.04
C VAL A 3 -42.08 -9.90 -35.73
N GLU A 4 -42.34 -8.89 -36.57
CA GLU A 4 -41.84 -7.53 -36.38
C GLU A 4 -42.49 -6.79 -35.22
N ARG A 5 -43.81 -6.94 -35.00
CA ARG A 5 -44.51 -6.35 -33.84
C ARG A 5 -43.93 -6.90 -32.52
N SER A 6 -43.59 -8.18 -32.46
CA SER A 6 -42.96 -8.78 -31.27
C SER A 6 -41.54 -8.26 -30.98
N ARG A 7 -40.77 -7.88 -32.01
CA ARG A 7 -39.43 -7.31 -31.86
C ARG A 7 -39.49 -5.85 -31.43
N ALA A 8 -40.42 -5.07 -31.99
CA ALA A 8 -40.67 -3.69 -31.59
C ALA A 8 -41.14 -3.59 -30.14
N ASP A 9 -42.07 -4.45 -29.70
CA ASP A 9 -42.56 -4.49 -28.32
C ASP A 9 -41.47 -4.97 -27.33
N ARG A 10 -40.62 -5.92 -27.73
CA ARG A 10 -39.44 -6.31 -26.95
C ARG A 10 -38.41 -5.18 -26.87
N ALA A 11 -38.14 -4.46 -27.96
CA ALA A 11 -37.23 -3.32 -27.95
C ALA A 11 -37.78 -2.16 -27.09
N ALA A 12 -39.08 -1.88 -27.15
CA ALA A 12 -39.75 -0.86 -26.33
C ALA A 12 -39.74 -1.22 -24.84
N THR A 13 -39.98 -2.49 -24.49
CA THR A 13 -39.90 -2.98 -23.10
C THR A 13 -38.47 -3.05 -22.56
N LEU A 14 -37.45 -3.18 -23.42
CA LEU A 14 -36.04 -3.05 -23.03
C LEU A 14 -35.64 -1.59 -22.83
N ARG A 15 -36.07 -0.68 -23.73
CA ARG A 15 -35.79 0.76 -23.64
C ARG A 15 -36.39 1.37 -22.37
N THR A 16 -37.64 1.03 -22.03
CA THR A 16 -38.30 1.49 -20.79
C THR A 16 -37.62 1.01 -19.51
N ARG A 17 -36.86 -0.10 -19.53
CA ARG A 17 -36.11 -0.60 -18.37
C ARG A 17 -34.77 0.10 -18.17
N LEU A 18 -34.22 0.74 -19.21
CA LEU A 18 -32.94 1.44 -19.18
C LEU A 18 -33.07 2.91 -18.76
N VAL A 19 -34.27 3.50 -18.85
CA VAL A 19 -34.47 4.89 -18.42
C VAL A 19 -34.56 4.95 -16.90
N PRO A 20 -33.63 5.63 -16.20
CA PRO A 20 -33.70 5.77 -14.75
C PRO A 20 -34.91 6.61 -14.33
N GLY A 21 -35.65 6.15 -13.32
CA GLY A 21 -36.69 6.96 -12.69
C GLY A 21 -36.10 8.09 -11.83
N ARG A 22 -36.95 9.02 -11.37
CA ARG A 22 -36.54 10.13 -10.48
C ARG A 22 -35.78 9.63 -9.23
N ASP A 23 -36.25 8.56 -8.62
CA ASP A 23 -35.59 7.98 -7.44
C ASP A 23 -34.24 7.34 -7.74
N ASP A 24 -34.10 6.74 -8.93
CA ASP A 24 -32.85 6.15 -9.40
C ASP A 24 -31.80 7.24 -9.67
N LEU A 25 -32.21 8.41 -10.18
CA LEU A 25 -31.35 9.57 -10.39
C LEU A 25 -30.85 10.16 -9.07
N VAL A 26 -31.71 10.23 -8.05
CA VAL A 26 -31.31 10.67 -6.71
C VAL A 26 -30.31 9.70 -6.08
N ASP A 27 -30.56 8.38 -6.17
CA ASP A 27 -29.62 7.38 -5.68
C ASP A 27 -28.29 7.39 -6.45
N LEU A 28 -28.33 7.67 -7.76
CA LEU A 28 -27.15 7.86 -8.58
C LEU A 28 -26.35 9.08 -8.12
N ALA A 29 -27.01 10.23 -7.92
CA ALA A 29 -26.36 11.46 -7.46
C ALA A 29 -25.67 11.31 -6.10
N PHE A 30 -26.36 10.75 -5.09
CA PHE A 30 -25.74 10.50 -3.78
C PHE A 30 -24.60 9.49 -3.85
N THR A 31 -24.74 8.43 -4.67
CA THR A 31 -23.65 7.47 -4.90
C THR A 31 -22.43 8.16 -5.50
N THR A 32 -22.63 8.95 -6.56
CA THR A 32 -21.56 9.70 -7.23
C THR A 32 -20.84 10.62 -6.25
N LEU A 33 -21.58 11.43 -5.48
CA LEU A 33 -20.98 12.40 -4.57
C LEU A 33 -20.21 11.73 -3.42
N LEU A 34 -20.79 10.71 -2.78
CA LEU A 34 -20.14 10.02 -1.66
C LEU A 34 -18.91 9.23 -2.11
N VAL A 35 -18.98 8.52 -3.24
CA VAL A 35 -17.83 7.78 -3.76
C VAL A 35 -16.75 8.73 -4.27
N ALA A 36 -17.10 9.85 -4.91
CA ALA A 36 -16.13 10.87 -5.31
C ALA A 36 -15.40 11.49 -4.10
N LEU A 37 -16.13 11.80 -3.00
CA LEU A 37 -15.52 12.29 -1.76
C LEU A 37 -14.62 11.25 -1.08
N ALA A 38 -14.97 9.95 -1.15
CA ALA A 38 -14.09 8.89 -0.71
C ALA A 38 -12.79 8.87 -1.56
N LEU A 39 -12.93 8.82 -2.89
CA LEU A 39 -11.79 8.81 -3.83
C LEU A 39 -10.91 10.04 -3.72
N PHE A 40 -11.44 11.20 -3.31
CA PHE A 40 -10.67 12.39 -3.03
C PHE A 40 -9.55 12.17 -1.99
N GLY A 41 -9.65 11.13 -1.15
CA GLY A 41 -8.59 10.70 -0.24
C GLY A 41 -7.29 10.32 -0.94
N PHE A 42 -7.32 9.98 -2.24
CA PHE A 42 -6.13 9.69 -3.02
C PHE A 42 -5.35 10.94 -3.45
N ARG A 43 -5.87 12.15 -3.23
CA ARG A 43 -5.22 13.43 -3.59
C ARG A 43 -3.81 13.56 -3.00
N THR A 44 -3.59 13.06 -1.78
CA THR A 44 -2.28 13.14 -1.11
C THR A 44 -1.41 11.92 -1.41
N VAL A 45 -1.97 10.89 -2.04
CA VAL A 45 -1.30 9.62 -2.34
C VAL A 45 -0.62 9.65 -3.70
N PHE A 46 -1.27 10.24 -4.70
CA PHE A 46 -0.78 10.28 -6.07
C PHE A 46 -0.43 11.71 -6.47
N PHE A 47 0.64 11.85 -7.24
CA PHE A 47 0.96 13.11 -7.90
C PHE A 47 0.13 13.27 -9.18
N GLY A 48 -0.14 14.52 -9.57
CA GLY A 48 -0.82 14.83 -10.83
C GLY A 48 -2.35 14.70 -10.80
N TRP A 49 -2.95 14.67 -11.98
CA TRP A 49 -4.39 14.67 -12.22
C TRP A 49 -4.89 13.32 -12.76
N GLU A 50 -3.98 12.44 -13.15
CA GLU A 50 -4.25 11.15 -13.80
C GLU A 50 -5.02 10.21 -12.88
N TRP A 51 -4.79 10.28 -11.55
CA TRP A 51 -5.58 9.54 -10.57
C TRP A 51 -7.06 9.97 -10.56
N ILE A 52 -7.36 11.22 -10.94
CA ILE A 52 -8.74 11.70 -11.08
C ILE A 52 -9.39 11.01 -12.27
N LEU A 53 -8.70 10.88 -13.41
CA LEU A 53 -9.21 10.11 -14.55
C LEU A 53 -9.45 8.65 -14.19
N ALA A 54 -8.49 8.01 -13.54
CA ALA A 54 -8.60 6.61 -13.12
C ALA A 54 -9.78 6.43 -12.15
N GLY A 55 -9.86 7.25 -11.10
CA GLY A 55 -10.91 7.20 -10.08
C GLY A 55 -12.30 7.54 -10.63
N ALA A 56 -12.43 8.62 -11.40
CA ALA A 56 -13.69 9.05 -12.01
C ALA A 56 -14.15 8.06 -13.09
N GLY A 57 -13.22 7.56 -13.91
CA GLY A 57 -13.48 6.51 -14.89
C GLY A 57 -14.00 5.23 -14.23
N GLY A 58 -13.37 4.81 -13.12
CA GLY A 58 -13.84 3.70 -12.30
C GLY A 58 -15.24 3.93 -11.76
N LEU A 59 -15.49 5.10 -11.16
CA LEU A 59 -16.80 5.49 -10.65
C LEU A 59 -17.87 5.39 -11.74
N VAL A 60 -17.64 6.00 -12.91
CA VAL A 60 -18.60 6.01 -14.03
C VAL A 60 -18.86 4.60 -14.55
N LEU A 61 -17.81 3.82 -14.82
CA LEU A 61 -17.93 2.43 -15.27
C LEU A 61 -18.67 1.56 -14.25
N GLY A 62 -18.41 1.76 -12.96
CA GLY A 62 -19.07 1.03 -11.87
C GLY A 62 -20.56 1.33 -11.81
N LEU A 63 -20.94 2.60 -11.96
CA LEU A 63 -22.35 3.01 -12.08
C LEU A 63 -23.02 2.40 -13.30
N LEU A 64 -22.37 2.43 -14.48
CA LEU A 64 -22.90 1.87 -15.72
C LEU A 64 -23.15 0.36 -15.59
N VAL A 65 -22.16 -0.40 -15.11
CA VAL A 65 -22.28 -1.86 -14.90
C VAL A 65 -23.41 -2.18 -13.90
N ALA A 66 -23.45 -1.46 -12.77
CA ALA A 66 -24.50 -1.66 -11.78
C ALA A 66 -25.89 -1.30 -12.31
N HIS A 67 -26.01 -0.22 -13.09
CA HIS A 67 -27.26 0.18 -13.72
C HIS A 67 -27.76 -0.88 -14.72
N LEU A 68 -26.90 -1.37 -15.61
CA LEU A 68 -27.27 -2.43 -16.56
C LEU A 68 -27.71 -3.71 -15.85
N VAL A 69 -26.93 -4.18 -14.87
CA VAL A 69 -27.27 -5.42 -14.14
C VAL A 69 -28.58 -5.28 -13.35
N THR A 70 -28.85 -4.12 -12.77
CA THR A 70 -30.09 -3.88 -12.03
C THR A 70 -31.29 -3.70 -12.95
N ALA A 71 -31.16 -2.98 -14.06
CA ALA A 71 -32.19 -2.81 -15.10
C ALA A 71 -32.63 -4.15 -15.70
N TYR A 72 -31.68 -5.02 -16.03
CA TYR A 72 -31.95 -6.35 -16.58
C TYR A 72 -32.22 -7.43 -15.51
N ARG A 73 -32.19 -7.07 -14.22
CA ARG A 73 -32.36 -7.98 -13.07
C ARG A 73 -31.44 -9.21 -13.17
N LEU A 74 -30.18 -9.02 -13.57
CA LEU A 74 -29.20 -10.10 -13.74
C LEU A 74 -28.65 -10.58 -12.38
N PRO A 75 -28.18 -11.84 -12.27
CA PRO A 75 -27.56 -12.33 -11.05
C PRO A 75 -26.28 -11.56 -10.72
N SER A 76 -25.90 -11.51 -9.44
CA SER A 76 -24.73 -10.74 -8.96
C SER A 76 -23.40 -11.18 -9.58
N VAL A 77 -23.30 -12.43 -10.03
CA VAL A 77 -22.14 -12.95 -10.77
C VAL A 77 -21.88 -12.12 -12.03
N VAL A 78 -22.94 -11.69 -12.72
CA VAL A 78 -22.79 -10.86 -13.93
C VAL A 78 -22.25 -9.46 -13.59
N THR A 79 -22.55 -8.93 -12.41
CA THR A 79 -21.91 -7.70 -11.92
C THR A 79 -20.41 -7.91 -11.77
N MET A 80 -19.98 -8.98 -11.10
CA MET A 80 -18.56 -9.26 -10.90
C MET A 80 -17.81 -9.41 -12.24
N LEU A 81 -18.35 -10.20 -13.18
CA LEU A 81 -17.77 -10.37 -14.52
C LEU A 81 -17.77 -9.06 -15.31
N GLY A 82 -18.83 -8.25 -15.20
CA GLY A 82 -18.92 -6.94 -15.84
C GLY A 82 -17.89 -5.96 -15.31
N LEU A 83 -17.64 -5.94 -14.00
CA LEU A 83 -16.59 -5.11 -13.39
C LEU A 83 -15.20 -5.57 -13.81
N ALA A 84 -14.95 -6.89 -13.82
CA ALA A 84 -13.67 -7.44 -14.29
C ALA A 84 -13.42 -7.11 -15.77
N ALA A 85 -14.43 -7.26 -16.63
CA ALA A 85 -14.34 -6.87 -18.03
C ALA A 85 -14.11 -5.36 -18.21
N ALA A 86 -14.84 -4.52 -17.46
CA ALA A 86 -14.66 -3.07 -17.50
C ALA A 86 -13.24 -2.67 -17.06
N TYR A 87 -12.72 -3.30 -16.00
CA TYR A 87 -11.36 -3.06 -15.52
C TYR A 87 -10.31 -3.46 -16.57
N LEU A 88 -10.44 -4.63 -17.21
CA LEU A 88 -9.45 -5.08 -18.19
C LEU A 88 -9.52 -4.31 -19.51
N LEU A 89 -10.72 -3.91 -19.96
CA LEU A 89 -10.90 -3.19 -21.22
C LEU A 89 -10.52 -1.71 -21.10
N PHE A 90 -10.92 -1.06 -20.00
CA PHE A 90 -10.71 0.38 -19.82
C PHE A 90 -9.56 0.74 -18.88
N GLY A 91 -9.00 -0.23 -18.15
CA GLY A 91 -7.87 0.01 -17.25
C GLY A 91 -6.58 0.41 -17.95
N GLY A 92 -6.40 0.00 -19.20
CA GLY A 92 -5.31 0.50 -20.04
C GLY A 92 -5.39 2.02 -20.24
N PRO A 93 -6.36 2.54 -20.99
CA PRO A 93 -6.45 3.98 -21.27
C PRO A 93 -6.68 4.85 -20.04
N LEU A 94 -7.30 4.33 -18.96
CA LEU A 94 -7.59 5.12 -17.76
C LEU A 94 -6.51 5.05 -16.67
N ALA A 95 -5.59 4.09 -16.71
CA ALA A 95 -4.62 3.89 -15.64
C ALA A 95 -3.23 3.40 -16.08
N VAL A 96 -3.14 2.51 -17.07
CA VAL A 96 -1.87 1.91 -17.54
C VAL A 96 -1.70 2.14 -19.04
N ASN A 97 -1.20 3.32 -19.41
CA ASN A 97 -1.16 3.78 -20.80
C ASN A 97 0.17 3.48 -21.54
N ASP A 98 1.18 2.92 -20.88
CA ASP A 98 2.54 2.74 -21.42
C ASP A 98 2.63 1.75 -22.59
N HIS A 99 1.71 0.78 -22.65
CA HIS A 99 1.81 -0.37 -23.56
C HIS A 99 0.51 -0.63 -24.33
N LEU A 100 -0.18 0.43 -24.77
CA LEU A 100 -1.42 0.30 -25.54
C LEU A 100 -1.16 0.03 -27.03
N VAL A 101 -1.91 -0.91 -27.60
CA VAL A 101 -1.97 -1.12 -29.06
C VAL A 101 -2.79 0.00 -29.67
N ALA A 102 -2.21 0.70 -30.64
CA ALA A 102 -2.82 1.87 -31.30
C ALA A 102 -3.27 2.98 -30.32
N GLY A 103 -2.66 3.06 -29.12
CA GLY A 103 -2.97 4.07 -28.11
C GLY A 103 -4.30 3.88 -27.37
N VAL A 104 -5.07 2.82 -27.67
CA VAL A 104 -6.42 2.63 -27.09
C VAL A 104 -6.64 1.23 -26.53
N PHE A 105 -6.15 0.19 -27.21
CA PHE A 105 -6.45 -1.19 -26.82
C PHE A 105 -5.39 -1.77 -25.88
N PRO A 106 -5.77 -2.44 -24.78
CA PRO A 106 -4.82 -3.05 -23.86
C PRO A 106 -4.03 -4.17 -24.54
N SER A 107 -2.69 -4.11 -24.48
CA SER A 107 -1.85 -5.22 -24.90
C SER A 107 -1.83 -6.35 -23.87
N GLY A 108 -1.25 -7.50 -24.22
CA GLY A 108 -1.01 -8.58 -23.27
C GLY A 108 -0.19 -8.14 -22.04
N ARG A 109 0.75 -7.22 -22.22
CA ARG A 109 1.56 -6.65 -21.13
C ARG A 109 0.72 -5.73 -20.25
N THR A 110 -0.11 -4.86 -20.84
CA THR A 110 -1.07 -4.03 -20.08
C THR A 110 -2.01 -4.88 -19.22
N ILE A 111 -2.53 -5.99 -19.75
CA ILE A 111 -3.39 -6.90 -18.99
C ILE A 111 -2.63 -7.51 -17.81
N GLN A 112 -1.38 -7.93 -18.02
CA GLN A 112 -0.54 -8.45 -16.96
C GLN A 112 -0.29 -7.39 -15.87
N ASP A 113 0.02 -6.15 -16.26
CA ASP A 113 0.26 -5.04 -15.34
C ASP A 113 -1.00 -4.70 -14.52
N LEU A 114 -2.17 -4.69 -15.15
CA LEU A 114 -3.46 -4.52 -14.47
C LEU A 114 -3.75 -5.65 -13.47
N LEU A 115 -3.46 -6.90 -13.83
CA LEU A 115 -3.64 -8.03 -12.90
C LEU A 115 -2.65 -7.95 -11.72
N GLN A 116 -1.41 -7.57 -11.99
CA GLN A 116 -0.39 -7.38 -10.95
C GLN A 116 -0.75 -6.22 -10.01
N ALA A 117 -1.27 -5.11 -10.54
CA ALA A 117 -1.74 -3.98 -9.75
C ALA A 117 -2.97 -4.35 -8.88
N ALA A 118 -3.89 -5.16 -9.40
CA ALA A 118 -5.05 -5.62 -8.63
C ALA A 118 -4.66 -6.51 -7.43
N VAL A 119 -3.64 -7.36 -7.57
CA VAL A 119 -3.23 -8.32 -6.53
C VAL A 119 -2.15 -7.76 -5.60
N HIS A 120 -1.11 -7.13 -6.17
CA HIS A 120 0.08 -6.67 -5.44
C HIS A 120 0.17 -5.15 -5.33
N GLY A 121 -0.67 -4.40 -6.06
CA GLY A 121 -0.60 -2.94 -6.09
C GLY A 121 -0.84 -2.31 -4.73
N TRP A 122 -1.77 -2.82 -3.92
CA TRP A 122 -2.01 -2.29 -2.57
C TRP A 122 -0.76 -2.40 -1.67
N LYS A 123 -0.01 -3.51 -1.75
CA LYS A 123 1.22 -3.71 -0.97
C LYS A 123 2.32 -2.76 -1.46
N ARG A 124 2.47 -2.60 -2.77
CA ARG A 124 3.41 -1.64 -3.39
C ARG A 124 3.07 -0.19 -2.99
N LEU A 125 1.80 0.18 -3.02
CA LEU A 125 1.33 1.50 -2.63
C LEU A 125 1.69 1.81 -1.15
N LEU A 126 1.51 0.84 -0.25
CA LEU A 126 1.83 1.03 1.17
C LEU A 126 3.34 1.12 1.44
N THR A 127 4.16 0.46 0.62
CA THR A 127 5.62 0.43 0.77
C THR A 127 6.34 1.59 0.09
N LEU A 128 5.75 2.17 -0.97
CA LEU A 128 6.29 3.37 -1.62
C LEU A 128 6.02 4.64 -0.81
N LEU A 129 6.96 5.59 -0.90
CA LEU A 129 6.82 6.93 -0.35
C LEU A 129 5.83 7.74 -1.22
N PRO A 130 4.75 8.31 -0.64
CA PRO A 130 3.85 9.23 -1.33
C PRO A 130 4.49 10.63 -1.50
N PRO A 131 4.10 11.42 -2.51
CA PRO A 131 3.13 11.09 -3.56
C PRO A 131 3.76 10.17 -4.63
N VAL A 132 2.99 9.19 -5.08
CA VAL A 132 3.41 8.22 -6.09
C VAL A 132 3.13 8.79 -7.48
N ASP A 133 4.07 8.64 -8.40
CA ASP A 133 3.91 9.08 -9.79
C ASP A 133 2.82 8.29 -10.53
N ALA A 134 2.13 9.00 -11.43
CA ALA A 134 1.08 8.47 -12.29
C ALA A 134 1.58 7.42 -13.32
N THR A 135 2.88 7.42 -13.63
CA THR A 135 3.52 6.46 -14.54
C THR A 135 3.64 5.06 -13.96
N VAL A 136 3.40 4.89 -12.66
CA VAL A 136 3.40 3.56 -12.05
C VAL A 136 2.03 2.93 -12.26
N THR A 137 2.01 1.62 -12.53
CA THR A 137 0.80 0.75 -12.65
C THR A 137 -0.21 0.86 -11.49
N LEU A 138 0.09 1.66 -10.46
CA LEU A 138 -0.68 1.89 -9.25
C LEU A 138 -1.91 2.78 -9.45
N LEU A 139 -2.00 3.56 -10.54
CA LEU A 139 -3.24 4.26 -10.90
C LEU A 139 -4.44 3.31 -11.07
N ALA A 140 -4.18 2.03 -11.30
CA ALA A 140 -5.21 1.01 -11.34
C ALA A 140 -5.95 0.86 -9.99
N LEU A 141 -5.37 1.28 -8.86
CA LEU A 141 -6.01 1.21 -7.54
C LEU A 141 -7.16 2.21 -7.40
N PRO A 142 -7.00 3.53 -7.66
CA PRO A 142 -8.14 4.45 -7.77
C PRO A 142 -9.25 3.95 -8.69
N LEU A 143 -8.87 3.35 -9.83
CA LEU A 143 -9.82 2.76 -10.78
C LEU A 143 -10.61 1.61 -10.15
N ILE A 144 -9.95 0.62 -9.53
CA ILE A 144 -10.60 -0.52 -8.86
C ILE A 144 -11.49 -0.04 -7.72
N VAL A 145 -11.01 0.88 -6.88
CA VAL A 145 -11.77 1.39 -5.74
C VAL A 145 -13.01 2.13 -6.23
N GLY A 146 -12.88 3.01 -7.23
CA GLY A 146 -14.02 3.71 -7.81
C GLY A 146 -15.02 2.76 -8.45
N LEU A 147 -14.53 1.79 -9.23
CA LEU A 147 -15.32 0.77 -9.91
C LEU A 147 -16.14 -0.07 -8.95
N VAL A 148 -15.50 -0.62 -7.91
CA VAL A 148 -16.15 -1.49 -6.92
C VAL A 148 -17.05 -0.67 -5.99
N ALA A 149 -16.58 0.47 -5.47
CA ALA A 149 -17.36 1.30 -4.55
C ALA A 149 -18.63 1.81 -5.21
N ALA A 150 -18.55 2.35 -6.44
CA ALA A 150 -19.72 2.83 -7.17
C ALA A 150 -20.70 1.69 -7.49
N ALA A 151 -20.19 0.55 -7.98
CA ALA A 151 -21.03 -0.57 -8.36
C ALA A 151 -21.77 -1.20 -7.16
N VAL A 152 -21.08 -1.40 -6.03
CA VAL A 152 -21.67 -1.96 -4.81
C VAL A 152 -22.66 -0.97 -4.21
N THR A 153 -22.28 0.30 -4.05
CA THR A 153 -23.14 1.34 -3.48
C THR A 153 -24.44 1.47 -4.27
N TYR A 154 -24.35 1.59 -5.61
CA TYR A 154 -25.52 1.73 -6.46
C TYR A 154 -26.36 0.43 -6.51
N THR A 155 -25.73 -0.74 -6.54
CA THR A 155 -26.48 -2.02 -6.54
C THR A 155 -27.25 -2.23 -5.22
N VAL A 156 -26.66 -1.87 -4.09
CA VAL A 156 -27.34 -1.90 -2.78
C VAL A 156 -28.50 -0.92 -2.78
N ALA A 157 -28.29 0.29 -3.29
CA ALA A 157 -29.35 1.28 -3.47
C ALA A 157 -30.47 0.80 -4.40
N ARG A 158 -30.21 0.02 -5.45
CA ARG A 158 -31.29 -0.51 -6.30
C ARG A 158 -32.01 -1.73 -5.72
N ARG A 159 -31.37 -2.51 -4.83
CA ARG A 159 -31.90 -3.81 -4.36
C ARG A 159 -32.47 -3.82 -2.94
N ARG A 160 -32.05 -2.92 -2.05
CA ARG A 160 -32.45 -2.92 -0.63
C ARG A 160 -33.38 -1.75 -0.32
N ALA A 161 -34.51 -2.02 0.35
CA ALA A 161 -35.45 -0.96 0.73
C ALA A 161 -35.00 -0.14 1.96
N HIS A 162 -34.18 -0.71 2.86
CA HIS A 162 -33.83 -0.07 4.13
C HIS A 162 -32.80 1.08 3.96
N GLY A 163 -33.05 2.20 4.64
CA GLY A 163 -32.25 3.43 4.58
C GLY A 163 -30.77 3.27 4.96
N TYR A 164 -30.49 2.56 6.04
CA TYR A 164 -29.14 2.50 6.65
C TYR A 164 -28.13 1.66 5.86
N ALA A 165 -28.58 0.62 5.16
CA ALA A 165 -27.70 -0.31 4.44
C ALA A 165 -26.92 0.35 3.28
N VAL A 166 -27.40 1.52 2.83
CA VAL A 166 -26.93 2.21 1.63
C VAL A 166 -25.70 3.07 1.89
N VAL A 167 -25.49 3.48 3.13
CA VAL A 167 -24.33 4.28 3.55
C VAL A 167 -23.11 3.39 3.87
N VAL A 168 -23.33 2.11 4.15
CA VAL A 168 -22.25 1.17 4.50
C VAL A 168 -21.19 1.05 3.39
N PRO A 169 -21.54 0.84 2.10
CA PRO A 169 -20.52 0.73 1.05
C PRO A 169 -19.67 2.00 0.84
N PRO A 170 -20.22 3.23 0.74
CA PRO A 170 -19.38 4.42 0.60
C PRO A 170 -18.58 4.72 1.85
N LEU A 171 -19.06 4.41 3.07
CA LEU A 171 -18.26 4.50 4.30
C LEU A 171 -17.06 3.53 4.26
N ALA A 172 -17.28 2.30 3.78
CA ALA A 172 -16.19 1.34 3.61
C ALA A 172 -15.16 1.82 2.57
N ALA A 173 -15.61 2.47 1.49
CA ALA A 173 -14.72 3.09 0.51
C ALA A 173 -13.91 4.25 1.13
N LEU A 174 -14.56 5.12 1.92
CA LEU A 174 -13.88 6.19 2.65
C LEU A 174 -12.82 5.63 3.60
N ALA A 175 -13.19 4.65 4.42
CA ALA A 175 -12.26 3.97 5.33
C ALA A 175 -11.08 3.35 4.57
N LEU A 176 -11.33 2.67 3.44
CA LEU A 176 -10.29 2.09 2.60
C LEU A 176 -9.32 3.16 2.07
N THR A 177 -9.82 4.30 1.61
CA THR A 177 -8.97 5.41 1.13
C THR A 177 -8.18 6.09 2.26
N ILE A 178 -8.71 6.08 3.49
CA ILE A 178 -7.97 6.55 4.68
C ILE A 178 -6.85 5.57 5.02
N VAL A 179 -7.15 4.27 5.06
CA VAL A 179 -6.19 3.20 5.36
C VAL A 179 -5.04 3.15 4.35
N LEU A 180 -5.35 3.32 3.06
CA LEU A 180 -4.36 3.40 1.96
C LEU A 180 -3.72 4.79 1.80
N GLY A 181 -4.16 5.77 2.60
CA GLY A 181 -3.81 7.17 2.48
C GLY A 181 -2.45 7.57 3.08
N THR A 182 -2.25 8.87 3.23
CA THR A 182 -1.09 9.49 3.90
C THR A 182 -1.44 9.88 5.34
N LEU A 183 -0.41 10.25 6.11
CA LEU A 183 -0.56 10.90 7.42
C LEU A 183 -1.26 12.26 7.29
N GLU A 184 -1.08 12.95 6.16
CA GLU A 184 -1.80 14.18 5.88
C GLU A 184 -3.22 13.90 5.36
N PRO A 185 -4.27 14.44 5.98
CA PRO A 185 -5.62 14.36 5.45
C PRO A 185 -5.74 15.20 4.16
N ALA A 186 -6.37 14.62 3.13
CA ALA A 186 -6.60 15.34 1.88
C ALA A 186 -7.47 16.60 2.07
N ASN A 187 -8.54 16.50 2.87
CA ASN A 187 -9.32 17.62 3.39
C ASN A 187 -10.30 17.13 4.46
N LEU A 188 -10.13 17.56 5.72
CA LEU A 188 -11.00 17.10 6.83
C LEU A 188 -12.47 17.53 6.64
N ILE A 189 -12.71 18.72 6.12
CA ILE A 189 -14.06 19.25 5.93
C ILE A 189 -14.80 18.44 4.87
N ALA A 190 -14.15 18.16 3.73
CA ALA A 190 -14.77 17.40 2.65
C ALA A 190 -15.04 15.94 3.05
N GLN A 191 -14.06 15.26 3.64
CA GLN A 191 -14.14 13.82 3.96
C GLN A 191 -14.88 13.52 5.26
N GLY A 192 -14.91 14.45 6.21
CA GLY A 192 -15.63 14.31 7.47
C GLY A 192 -17.03 14.92 7.40
N VAL A 193 -17.09 16.26 7.33
CA VAL A 193 -18.34 17.02 7.45
C VAL A 193 -19.23 16.82 6.22
N VAL A 194 -18.73 17.12 5.02
CA VAL A 194 -19.56 17.07 3.79
C VAL A 194 -19.99 15.64 3.50
N PHE A 195 -19.09 14.66 3.63
CA PHE A 195 -19.43 13.25 3.49
C PHE A 195 -20.52 12.83 4.50
N GLY A 196 -20.37 13.19 5.77
CA GLY A 196 -21.35 12.88 6.81
C GLY A 196 -22.73 13.48 6.53
N LEU A 197 -22.78 14.76 6.15
CA LEU A 197 -24.02 15.45 5.79
C LEU A 197 -24.73 14.79 4.60
N LEU A 198 -23.98 14.42 3.56
CA LEU A 198 -24.55 13.72 2.39
C LEU A 198 -25.04 12.32 2.73
N ALA A 199 -24.32 11.58 3.58
CA ALA A 199 -24.72 10.25 4.02
C ALA A 199 -26.02 10.30 4.84
N VAL A 200 -26.13 11.22 5.80
CA VAL A 200 -27.35 11.43 6.60
C VAL A 200 -28.49 11.93 5.72
N GLY A 201 -28.22 12.89 4.82
CA GLY A 201 -29.18 13.38 3.84
C GLY A 201 -29.76 12.26 2.98
N TRP A 202 -28.92 11.34 2.49
CA TRP A 202 -29.35 10.21 1.69
C TRP A 202 -30.24 9.25 2.49
N MET A 203 -29.87 8.96 3.74
CA MET A 203 -30.70 8.16 4.66
C MET A 203 -32.08 8.78 4.88
N ILE A 204 -32.14 10.09 5.11
CA ILE A 204 -33.40 10.81 5.32
C ILE A 204 -34.29 10.68 4.07
N VAL A 205 -33.75 11.02 2.90
CA VAL A 205 -34.49 10.92 1.61
C VAL A 205 -35.03 9.50 1.42
N ARG A 206 -34.23 8.48 1.70
CA ARG A 206 -34.62 7.08 1.52
C ARG A 206 -35.62 6.58 2.56
N SER A 207 -35.54 7.07 3.80
CA SER A 207 -36.50 6.74 4.86
C SER A 207 -37.93 7.19 4.49
N THR A 208 -38.07 8.27 3.72
CA THR A 208 -39.38 8.76 3.24
C THR A 208 -40.02 7.84 2.20
N ARG A 209 -39.22 7.11 1.41
CA ARG A 209 -39.70 6.16 0.38
C ARG A 209 -40.29 4.87 0.97
N SER A 210 -39.97 4.56 2.22
CA SER A 210 -40.25 3.27 2.86
C SER A 210 -41.49 3.28 3.78
N ARG A 211 -42.10 4.45 4.01
CA ARG A 211 -43.23 4.62 4.94
C ARG A 211 -44.57 4.52 4.21
N ALA A 212 -45.55 3.86 4.84
CA ALA A 212 -46.88 3.68 4.28
C ALA A 212 -47.59 5.05 4.12
N PRO A 213 -48.38 5.27 3.06
CA PRO A 213 -49.06 6.54 2.79
C PRO A 213 -49.95 7.07 3.94
N LEU A 214 -50.40 6.18 4.83
CA LEU A 214 -51.27 6.48 5.97
C LEU A 214 -50.58 7.25 7.12
N GLN A 215 -49.25 7.43 7.10
CA GLN A 215 -48.50 8.25 8.06
C GLN A 215 -48.04 9.60 7.48
N ASN A 216 -48.54 10.00 6.31
CA ASN A 216 -48.14 11.23 5.60
C ASN A 216 -48.69 12.55 6.20
N GLY A 217 -49.23 12.53 7.43
CA GLY A 217 -49.75 13.72 8.11
C GLY A 217 -48.68 14.68 8.67
N ALA A 218 -47.42 14.25 8.75
CA ALA A 218 -46.33 15.14 9.16
C ALA A 218 -45.95 16.08 8.00
N GLY A 219 -46.33 17.35 8.13
CA GLY A 219 -46.02 18.44 7.19
C GLY A 219 -44.52 18.60 6.93
N ARG A 220 -44.17 19.34 5.88
CA ARG A 220 -42.79 19.58 5.42
C ARG A 220 -41.85 20.04 6.56
N GLY A 221 -42.38 20.80 7.53
CA GLY A 221 -41.66 21.26 8.73
C GLY A 221 -41.28 20.18 9.73
N ALA A 222 -42.15 19.21 10.02
CA ALA A 222 -41.83 18.08 10.92
C ALA A 222 -40.73 17.18 10.35
N ARG A 223 -40.64 17.08 9.01
CA ARG A 223 -39.57 16.34 8.31
C ARG A 223 -38.22 17.06 8.38
N ALA A 224 -38.23 18.38 8.23
CA ALA A 224 -37.04 19.21 8.43
C ALA A 224 -36.57 19.15 9.88
N GLY A 225 -37.48 19.18 10.85
CA GLY A 225 -37.19 19.04 12.28
C GLY A 225 -36.50 17.71 12.62
N ILE A 226 -37.06 16.56 12.20
CA ILE A 226 -36.44 15.24 12.45
C ILE A 226 -35.06 15.14 11.79
N GLY A 227 -34.91 15.68 10.57
CA GLY A 227 -33.61 15.72 9.88
C GLY A 227 -32.57 16.55 10.63
N ALA A 228 -32.95 17.73 11.11
CA ALA A 228 -32.11 18.59 11.93
C ALA A 228 -31.74 17.93 13.27
N THR A 229 -32.67 17.26 13.93
CA THR A 229 -32.42 16.53 15.19
C THR A 229 -31.45 15.37 14.98
N LEU A 230 -31.58 14.61 13.89
CA LEU A 230 -30.65 13.51 13.58
C LEU A 230 -29.25 14.02 13.22
N LEU A 231 -29.15 15.15 12.52
CA LEU A 231 -27.87 15.81 12.23
C LEU A 231 -27.21 16.34 13.52
N ALA A 232 -27.98 16.98 14.39
CA ALA A 232 -27.51 17.45 15.69
C ALA A 232 -27.06 16.29 16.58
N LEU A 233 -27.81 15.18 16.61
CA LEU A 233 -27.45 13.97 17.34
C LEU A 233 -26.18 13.33 16.77
N ALA A 234 -26.04 13.23 15.45
CA ALA A 234 -24.84 12.71 14.82
C ALA A 234 -23.61 13.59 15.09
N ALA A 235 -23.77 14.92 15.07
CA ALA A 235 -22.72 15.86 15.44
C ALA A 235 -22.32 15.72 16.92
N ALA A 236 -23.30 15.61 17.83
CA ALA A 236 -23.06 15.41 19.25
C ALA A 236 -22.35 14.07 19.52
N VAL A 237 -22.78 12.98 18.90
CA VAL A 237 -22.10 11.67 18.98
C VAL A 237 -20.70 11.75 18.40
N GLY A 238 -20.49 12.46 17.29
CA GLY A 238 -19.16 12.68 16.72
C GLY A 238 -18.23 13.46 17.64
N LEU A 239 -18.72 14.51 18.29
CA LEU A 239 -17.98 15.32 19.27
C LEU A 239 -17.66 14.56 20.56
N VAL A 240 -18.60 13.76 21.06
CA VAL A 240 -18.47 13.05 22.33
C VAL A 240 -17.76 11.71 22.17
N ALA A 241 -18.19 10.87 21.22
CA ALA A 241 -17.61 9.54 21.03
C ALA A 241 -16.35 9.57 20.15
N GLY A 242 -16.19 10.57 19.29
CA GLY A 242 -15.05 10.70 18.38
C GLY A 242 -13.70 10.60 19.08
N PRO A 243 -13.43 11.40 20.13
CA PRO A 243 -12.18 11.35 20.90
C PRO A 243 -11.93 10.03 21.64
N HIS A 244 -12.95 9.19 21.83
CA HIS A 244 -12.87 7.91 22.51
C HIS A 244 -12.82 6.71 21.54
N LEU A 245 -12.74 6.95 20.24
CA LEU A 245 -12.59 5.88 19.25
C LEU A 245 -11.16 5.30 19.30
N PRO A 246 -10.98 3.99 19.11
CA PRO A 246 -9.65 3.39 19.08
C PRO A 246 -8.74 4.09 18.04
N GLY A 247 -7.58 4.57 18.47
CA GLY A 247 -6.61 5.25 17.61
C GLY A 247 -6.58 6.77 17.69
N THR A 248 -7.31 7.38 18.63
CA THR A 248 -7.25 8.81 18.97
C THR A 248 -6.20 9.18 20.03
N ASP A 249 -5.59 8.18 20.68
CA ASP A 249 -4.63 8.36 21.78
C ASP A 249 -3.26 8.95 21.35
N GLY A 250 -3.10 9.41 20.11
CA GLY A 250 -1.86 10.01 19.63
C GLY A 250 -2.09 11.19 18.70
N ASP A 251 -1.16 12.15 18.71
CA ASP A 251 -1.16 13.36 17.85
C ASP A 251 -1.07 13.06 16.34
N LEU A 252 -0.90 11.79 15.94
CA LEU A 252 -0.66 11.38 14.56
C LEU A 252 -1.78 10.46 14.03
N ARG A 253 -2.34 10.83 12.87
CA ARG A 253 -3.28 10.02 12.08
C ARG A 253 -2.70 8.63 11.80
N ARG A 254 -3.41 7.55 12.16
CA ARG A 254 -3.00 6.17 11.83
C ARG A 254 -3.42 5.76 10.42
N VAL A 255 -2.49 5.16 9.68
CA VAL A 255 -2.71 4.60 8.32
C VAL A 255 -1.97 3.27 8.19
N ALA A 256 -2.37 2.36 7.29
CA ALA A 256 -1.75 1.03 7.24
C ALA A 256 -0.24 1.05 6.98
N ARG A 257 0.27 2.10 6.32
CA ARG A 257 1.70 2.25 6.01
C ARG A 257 2.59 2.61 7.20
N THR A 258 2.04 3.00 8.36
CA THR A 258 2.85 3.22 9.58
C THR A 258 3.26 1.92 10.24
N GLU A 259 2.48 0.85 10.06
CA GLU A 259 2.70 -0.47 10.68
C GLU A 259 3.50 -1.43 9.78
N ILE A 260 3.84 -1.00 8.56
CA ILE A 260 4.55 -1.84 7.58
C ILE A 260 5.99 -1.37 7.49
N VAL A 261 6.90 -2.15 8.09
CA VAL A 261 8.34 -1.98 7.93
C VAL A 261 8.76 -2.64 6.61
N PRO A 262 9.31 -1.89 5.63
CA PRO A 262 9.87 -2.49 4.43
C PRO A 262 11.05 -3.41 4.80
N PRO A 263 11.24 -4.56 4.13
CA PRO A 263 12.37 -5.46 4.39
C PRO A 263 13.65 -4.91 3.76
N PHE A 264 14.08 -3.72 4.19
CA PHE A 264 15.31 -3.09 3.72
C PHE A 264 16.22 -2.84 4.92
N ASP A 265 17.25 -3.67 5.03
CA ASP A 265 18.30 -3.50 6.02
C ASP A 265 19.47 -2.76 5.38
N ILE A 266 19.83 -1.60 5.92
CA ILE A 266 20.98 -0.83 5.45
C ILE A 266 22.30 -1.40 5.96
N ALA A 267 22.30 -2.12 7.09
CA ALA A 267 23.51 -2.67 7.70
C ALA A 267 24.17 -3.76 6.84
N GLN A 268 23.45 -4.35 5.89
CA GLN A 268 24.02 -5.30 4.92
C GLN A 268 24.94 -4.64 3.88
N PHE A 269 24.88 -3.31 3.73
CA PHE A 269 25.69 -2.58 2.77
C PHE A 269 26.90 -1.95 3.47
N PRO A 270 28.11 -2.12 2.93
CA PRO A 270 29.30 -1.54 3.52
C PRO A 270 29.27 -0.02 3.44
N SER A 271 29.79 0.63 4.48
CA SER A 271 30.01 2.08 4.46
C SER A 271 30.96 2.45 3.32
N PRO A 272 30.61 3.45 2.48
CA PRO A 272 31.50 3.89 1.42
C PRO A 272 32.78 4.51 1.97
N LEU A 273 32.74 5.11 3.17
CA LEU A 273 33.89 5.74 3.82
C LEU A 273 35.02 4.75 4.11
N ALA A 274 34.69 3.50 4.46
CA ALA A 274 35.70 2.45 4.64
C ALA A 274 36.45 2.13 3.34
N GLY A 275 35.88 2.48 2.19
CA GLY A 275 36.49 2.37 0.87
C GLY A 275 37.20 3.63 0.38
N PHE A 276 37.32 4.68 1.19
CA PHE A 276 37.84 6.00 0.76
C PHE A 276 39.21 5.89 0.07
N ARG A 277 40.15 5.12 0.61
CA ARG A 277 41.49 4.94 0.04
C ARG A 277 41.53 4.27 -1.33
N LYS A 278 40.42 3.75 -1.84
CA LYS A 278 40.33 3.30 -3.24
C LYS A 278 40.61 4.44 -4.22
N TYR A 279 40.29 5.67 -3.82
CA TYR A 279 40.36 6.88 -4.62
C TYR A 279 41.63 7.70 -4.37
N THR A 280 42.55 7.24 -3.52
CA THR A 280 43.78 7.95 -3.17
C THR A 280 45.04 7.24 -3.70
N GLU A 281 46.21 7.88 -3.56
CA GLU A 281 47.49 7.31 -3.98
C GLU A 281 48.54 7.31 -2.86
N PRO A 282 49.37 6.25 -2.79
CA PRO A 282 49.42 5.09 -3.67
C PRO A 282 48.38 4.01 -3.28
N ASN A 283 47.68 3.43 -4.25
CA ASN A 283 46.72 2.35 -3.99
C ASN A 283 46.54 1.41 -5.20
N ASP A 284 46.28 0.12 -4.93
CA ASP A 284 46.17 -0.93 -5.95
C ASP A 284 44.94 -0.79 -6.86
N ALA A 285 43.90 -0.06 -6.43
CA ALA A 285 42.67 0.09 -7.20
C ALA A 285 42.82 1.03 -8.41
N LYS A 286 43.88 1.86 -8.47
CA LYS A 286 44.19 2.78 -9.57
C LYS A 286 43.03 3.71 -9.99
N LEU A 287 42.16 4.08 -9.05
CA LEU A 287 41.00 4.94 -9.35
C LEU A 287 41.32 6.45 -9.28
N TYR A 288 42.50 6.85 -8.79
CA TYR A 288 42.85 8.25 -8.52
C TYR A 288 42.66 9.17 -9.73
N ASP A 289 43.24 8.83 -10.89
CA ASP A 289 43.05 9.59 -12.13
C ASP A 289 41.93 9.04 -13.04
N THR A 290 41.21 8.01 -12.59
CA THR A 290 40.12 7.40 -13.37
C THR A 290 38.88 8.29 -13.35
N GLU A 291 38.25 8.50 -14.51
CA GLU A 291 36.97 9.19 -14.63
C GLU A 291 35.85 8.33 -14.04
N LEU A 292 35.28 8.76 -12.92
CA LEU A 292 34.22 8.03 -12.21
C LEU A 292 32.85 8.33 -12.80
N MET A 293 32.58 9.60 -13.10
CA MET A 293 31.30 10.04 -13.66
C MET A 293 31.41 11.43 -14.25
N LYS A 294 30.47 11.76 -15.15
CA LYS A 294 30.28 13.12 -15.66
C LYS A 294 28.97 13.69 -15.16
N VAL A 295 29.04 14.87 -14.55
CA VAL A 295 27.89 15.60 -14.01
C VAL A 295 27.72 16.92 -14.74
N THR A 296 26.51 17.18 -15.22
CA THR A 296 26.16 18.44 -15.90
C THR A 296 24.91 19.06 -15.27
N GLY A 297 24.81 20.39 -15.25
CA GLY A 297 23.66 21.12 -14.70
C GLY A 297 23.85 21.70 -13.30
N ALA A 298 25.03 21.50 -12.69
CA ALA A 298 25.44 22.15 -11.45
C ALA A 298 26.73 22.97 -11.64
N PRO A 299 26.92 24.06 -10.86
CA PRO A 299 28.15 24.83 -10.91
C PRO A 299 29.34 24.04 -10.34
N ALA A 300 30.55 24.40 -10.79
CA ALA A 300 31.78 23.88 -10.22
C ALA A 300 31.86 24.17 -8.70
N GLY A 301 32.52 23.29 -7.96
CA GLY A 301 32.61 23.33 -6.50
C GLY A 301 31.37 22.79 -5.78
N THR A 302 30.34 22.35 -6.50
CA THR A 302 29.15 21.76 -5.85
C THR A 302 29.52 20.43 -5.20
N PRO A 303 29.20 20.20 -3.91
CA PRO A 303 29.46 18.92 -3.26
C PRO A 303 28.46 17.85 -3.75
N LEU A 304 28.98 16.83 -4.40
CA LEU A 304 28.29 15.63 -4.83
C LEU A 304 28.48 14.53 -3.78
N ARG A 305 27.42 14.09 -3.13
CA ARG A 305 27.45 13.08 -2.06
C ARG A 305 27.34 11.70 -2.67
N PHE A 306 28.22 10.77 -2.28
CA PHE A 306 27.99 9.34 -2.51
C PHE A 306 27.09 8.80 -1.41
N ALA A 307 27.40 9.11 -0.14
CA ALA A 307 26.52 8.86 0.99
C ALA A 307 26.79 9.81 2.14
N THR A 308 25.72 10.10 2.88
CA THR A 308 25.76 10.79 4.18
C THR A 308 25.64 9.75 5.29
N LEU A 309 26.55 9.82 6.25
CA LEU A 309 26.79 8.85 7.32
C LEU A 309 26.52 9.54 8.66
N ASP A 310 25.33 9.32 9.17
CA ASP A 310 24.76 9.94 10.37
C ASP A 310 24.74 8.98 11.58
N TYR A 311 25.28 7.77 11.45
CA TYR A 311 25.37 6.79 12.52
C TYR A 311 26.79 6.28 12.71
N TYR A 312 27.22 6.18 13.97
CA TYR A 312 28.50 5.60 14.36
C TYR A 312 28.30 4.58 15.47
N ASP A 313 28.79 3.35 15.25
CA ASP A 313 28.65 2.21 16.18
C ASP A 313 29.94 1.87 16.95
N GLY A 314 30.95 2.76 16.89
CA GLY A 314 32.28 2.49 17.45
C GLY A 314 33.21 1.73 16.50
N GLY A 315 32.68 1.04 15.48
CA GLY A 315 33.43 0.35 14.45
C GLY A 315 33.49 1.13 13.13
N VAL A 316 32.35 1.66 12.68
CA VAL A 316 32.15 2.24 11.35
C VAL A 316 31.16 3.41 11.40
N TRP A 317 31.46 4.47 10.63
CA TRP A 317 30.48 5.49 10.24
C TRP A 317 29.62 4.93 9.12
N GLY A 318 28.33 4.72 9.39
CA GLY A 318 27.36 4.14 8.46
C GLY A 318 26.19 5.07 8.20
N ALA A 319 25.39 4.73 7.18
CA ALA A 319 24.09 5.36 7.00
C ALA A 319 23.10 4.80 8.04
N GLY A 320 22.46 5.69 8.78
CA GLY A 320 21.53 5.36 9.85
C GLY A 320 20.29 4.61 9.34
N ALA A 321 19.86 3.61 10.12
CA ALA A 321 18.67 2.80 9.82
C ALA A 321 17.35 3.44 10.32
N ARG A 322 17.43 4.42 11.23
CA ARG A 322 16.26 5.04 11.87
C ARG A 322 16.12 6.49 11.43
N ALA A 323 14.93 6.84 10.96
CA ALA A 323 14.57 8.23 10.69
C ALA A 323 14.43 9.00 12.01
N GLY A 324 14.69 10.30 11.98
CA GLY A 324 14.47 11.20 13.13
C GLY A 324 13.00 11.22 13.59
N ALA A 325 12.75 11.79 14.77
CA ALA A 325 11.38 11.88 15.32
C ALA A 325 10.44 12.72 14.43
N ASP A 326 10.99 13.69 13.70
CA ASP A 326 10.25 14.61 12.82
C ASP A 326 10.06 14.08 11.38
N SER A 327 10.57 12.89 11.08
CA SER A 327 10.52 12.35 9.72
C SER A 327 9.10 11.89 9.37
N PRO A 328 8.66 12.01 8.09
CA PRO A 328 7.35 11.52 7.62
C PRO A 328 7.03 10.04 7.93
N ARG A 329 8.05 9.23 8.27
CA ARG A 329 7.89 7.92 8.92
C ARG A 329 8.97 7.76 10.00
N PRO A 330 8.65 7.98 11.28
CA PRO A 330 9.56 7.67 12.38
C PRO A 330 9.90 6.17 12.37
N GLY A 331 11.19 5.82 12.49
CA GLY A 331 11.64 4.43 12.64
C GLY A 331 12.22 3.71 11.40
N THR A 332 11.99 4.18 10.17
CA THR A 332 12.67 3.65 8.96
C THR A 332 13.25 4.78 8.11
N ALA A 333 14.57 4.92 8.08
CA ALA A 333 15.25 6.00 7.36
C ALA A 333 15.14 5.86 5.83
N PHE A 334 15.35 4.65 5.30
CA PHE A 334 15.32 4.40 3.85
C PHE A 334 13.94 3.94 3.38
N GLN A 335 13.44 4.59 2.34
CA GLN A 335 12.14 4.27 1.75
C GLN A 335 12.28 4.11 0.25
N GLN A 336 11.49 3.20 -0.32
CA GLN A 336 11.42 3.07 -1.77
C GLN A 336 10.66 4.26 -2.34
N VAL A 337 11.28 4.97 -3.28
CA VAL A 337 10.75 6.21 -3.86
C VAL A 337 10.37 6.02 -5.33
N GLY A 338 9.44 6.86 -5.80
CA GLY A 338 9.12 6.98 -7.23
C GLY A 338 10.18 7.81 -7.98
N GLU A 339 9.82 8.29 -9.17
CA GLU A 339 10.67 9.24 -9.89
C GLU A 339 10.73 10.59 -9.16
N ARG A 340 9.71 10.92 -8.37
CA ARG A 340 9.64 12.15 -7.57
C ARG A 340 9.55 11.87 -6.07
N VAL A 341 10.06 12.83 -5.31
CA VAL A 341 10.10 12.85 -3.85
C VAL A 341 9.66 14.23 -3.37
N SER A 342 8.73 14.27 -2.42
CA SER A 342 8.39 15.51 -1.75
C SER A 342 9.57 16.00 -0.91
N ALA A 343 10.28 17.01 -1.38
CA ALA A 343 11.25 17.72 -0.55
C ALA A 343 10.55 18.86 0.22
N ARG A 344 10.93 19.02 1.48
CA ARG A 344 10.65 20.21 2.29
C ARG A 344 11.98 20.82 2.62
N GLY A 345 12.28 21.99 2.09
CA GLY A 345 13.55 22.65 2.33
C GLY A 345 13.74 23.89 1.46
N GLU A 346 14.63 24.76 1.92
CA GLU A 346 15.11 25.90 1.15
C GLU A 346 16.24 25.44 0.22
N GLY A 347 16.29 26.01 -0.98
CA GLY A 347 17.37 25.72 -1.92
C GLY A 347 17.05 26.21 -3.32
N LYS A 348 18.07 26.32 -4.17
CA LYS A 348 17.88 26.71 -5.56
C LYS A 348 17.52 25.46 -6.38
N PRO A 349 16.36 25.40 -7.03
CA PRO A 349 16.00 24.25 -7.86
C PRO A 349 16.98 24.12 -9.04
N ALA A 350 17.44 22.90 -9.28
CA ALA A 350 18.30 22.55 -10.40
C ALA A 350 18.00 21.13 -10.88
N THR A 351 18.26 20.89 -12.17
CA THR A 351 18.18 19.56 -12.77
C THR A 351 19.58 19.18 -13.25
N LEU A 352 20.09 18.06 -12.76
CA LEU A 352 21.42 17.56 -13.09
C LEU A 352 21.33 16.25 -13.83
N GLN A 353 22.24 16.04 -14.78
CA GLN A 353 22.41 14.76 -15.45
C GLN A 353 23.75 14.15 -15.04
N VAL A 354 23.71 12.87 -14.68
CA VAL A 354 24.88 12.06 -14.34
C VAL A 354 24.99 10.92 -15.32
N THR A 355 26.20 10.74 -15.86
CA THR A 355 26.54 9.65 -16.78
C THR A 355 27.76 8.90 -16.25
N ILE A 356 27.67 7.57 -16.21
CA ILE A 356 28.76 6.71 -15.76
C ILE A 356 29.53 6.15 -16.99
N PRO A 357 30.82 6.51 -17.18
CA PRO A 357 31.62 6.00 -18.28
C PRO A 357 32.03 4.54 -18.08
N GLU A 358 32.61 3.93 -19.12
CA GLU A 358 33.23 2.60 -19.00
C GLU A 358 34.39 2.63 -17.99
N GLY A 359 34.44 1.64 -17.08
CA GLY A 359 35.43 1.61 -16.00
C GLY A 359 35.22 2.66 -14.90
N GLY A 360 34.13 3.43 -14.96
CA GLY A 360 33.81 4.47 -13.99
C GLY A 360 33.22 3.94 -12.67
N TYR A 361 32.45 4.80 -12.01
CA TYR A 361 31.86 4.54 -10.71
C TYR A 361 30.97 3.29 -10.70
N SER A 362 31.18 2.41 -9.72
CA SER A 362 30.42 1.18 -9.57
C SER A 362 30.19 0.85 -8.10
N ASP A 363 29.04 1.27 -7.58
CA ASP A 363 28.65 1.00 -6.20
C ASP A 363 27.12 0.92 -6.05
N VAL A 364 26.65 0.48 -4.87
CA VAL A 364 25.23 0.51 -4.49
C VAL A 364 24.76 1.92 -4.19
N TRP A 365 25.65 2.79 -3.70
CA TRP A 365 25.35 4.17 -3.37
C TRP A 365 25.17 4.99 -4.65
N LEU A 366 24.02 5.65 -4.80
CA LEU A 366 23.73 6.51 -5.95
C LEU A 366 24.19 7.94 -5.60
N PRO A 367 25.14 8.53 -6.37
CA PRO A 367 25.60 9.89 -6.10
C PRO A 367 24.48 10.94 -6.26
N THR A 368 24.32 11.81 -5.27
CA THR A 368 23.28 12.85 -5.20
C THR A 368 23.86 14.22 -4.84
N VAL A 369 23.09 15.28 -5.11
CA VAL A 369 23.46 16.66 -4.76
C VAL A 369 22.33 17.30 -3.96
N GLY A 370 22.66 18.11 -2.96
CA GLY A 370 21.68 18.89 -2.22
C GLY A 370 20.58 18.02 -1.61
N GLN A 371 19.34 18.50 -1.69
CA GLN A 371 18.15 17.74 -1.34
C GLN A 371 17.48 17.19 -2.60
N VAL A 372 17.29 15.87 -2.66
CA VAL A 372 16.74 15.21 -3.85
C VAL A 372 15.21 15.35 -3.91
N THR A 373 14.70 15.92 -5.00
CA THR A 373 13.26 16.02 -5.30
C THR A 373 12.81 15.05 -6.39
N GLY A 374 13.73 14.45 -7.13
CA GLY A 374 13.42 13.39 -8.08
C GLY A 374 14.64 12.73 -8.69
N VAL A 375 14.49 11.48 -9.11
CA VAL A 375 15.52 10.69 -9.81
C VAL A 375 14.86 9.91 -10.94
N LYS A 376 15.36 10.13 -12.16
CA LYS A 376 14.92 9.42 -13.36
C LYS A 376 16.08 8.72 -14.04
N PHE A 377 16.03 7.40 -14.09
CA PHE A 377 17.00 6.60 -14.83
C PHE A 377 16.68 6.57 -16.32
N ALA A 378 17.70 6.44 -17.16
CA ALA A 378 17.56 6.24 -18.59
C ALA A 378 18.54 5.18 -19.12
N GLY A 379 18.19 4.56 -20.24
CA GLY A 379 18.95 3.45 -20.83
C GLY A 379 18.28 2.09 -20.61
N ALA A 380 18.98 1.01 -20.95
CA ALA A 380 18.42 -0.35 -20.94
C ALA A 380 18.03 -0.84 -19.54
N ARG A 381 18.72 -0.37 -18.50
CA ARG A 381 18.49 -0.75 -17.09
C ARG A 381 17.58 0.23 -16.33
N ALA A 382 16.96 1.19 -17.01
CA ALA A 382 16.20 2.26 -16.35
C ALA A 382 15.07 1.75 -15.43
N GLU A 383 14.19 0.89 -15.96
CA GLU A 383 13.09 0.31 -15.16
C GLU A 383 13.62 -0.53 -13.98
N GLN A 384 14.70 -1.28 -14.20
CA GLN A 384 15.31 -2.12 -13.16
C GLN A 384 15.85 -1.26 -12.02
N LEU A 385 16.67 -0.25 -12.30
CA LEU A 385 17.27 0.64 -11.31
C LEU A 385 16.19 1.46 -10.57
N ALA A 386 15.21 2.02 -11.30
CA ALA A 386 14.10 2.76 -10.71
C ALA A 386 13.29 1.90 -9.74
N SER A 387 13.02 0.64 -10.09
CA SER A 387 12.27 -0.29 -9.24
C SER A 387 13.01 -0.71 -7.96
N ARG A 388 14.30 -0.38 -7.85
CA ARG A 388 15.18 -0.74 -6.73
C ARG A 388 15.78 0.48 -6.03
N LEU A 389 15.34 1.69 -6.33
CA LEU A 389 15.82 2.91 -5.70
C LEU A 389 15.24 3.08 -4.29
N TRP A 390 16.13 3.20 -3.31
CA TRP A 390 15.80 3.56 -1.95
C TRP A 390 16.45 4.91 -1.62
N LEU A 391 15.71 5.78 -0.95
CA LEU A 391 16.19 7.10 -0.54
C LEU A 391 15.98 7.27 0.96
N ASN A 392 17.00 7.76 1.64
CA ASN A 392 16.86 8.37 2.96
C ASN A 392 16.53 9.84 2.77
N ILE A 393 15.29 10.22 3.10
CA ILE A 393 14.78 11.58 2.89
C ILE A 393 15.40 12.63 3.82
N ASP A 394 15.92 12.22 4.98
CA ASP A 394 16.51 13.12 5.97
C ASP A 394 17.96 13.48 5.60
N THR A 395 18.66 12.54 4.97
CA THR A 395 20.07 12.70 4.58
C THR A 395 20.28 12.90 3.07
N SER A 396 19.23 12.75 2.26
CA SER A 396 19.28 12.70 0.79
C SER A 396 20.27 11.66 0.23
N THR A 397 20.52 10.60 1.00
CA THR A 397 21.36 9.47 0.59
C THR A 397 20.52 8.46 -0.19
N ALA A 398 20.94 8.15 -1.41
CA ALA A 398 20.26 7.20 -2.28
C ALA A 398 21.06 5.90 -2.44
N ILE A 399 20.35 4.78 -2.52
CA ILE A 399 20.95 3.46 -2.71
C ILE A 399 20.14 2.63 -3.70
N VAL A 400 20.85 1.95 -4.58
CA VAL A 400 20.32 1.01 -5.58
C VAL A 400 21.06 -0.33 -5.39
N PRO A 401 20.44 -1.33 -4.75
CA PRO A 401 21.08 -2.62 -4.47
C PRO A 401 21.64 -3.34 -5.71
N ASP A 402 21.03 -3.11 -6.88
CA ASP A 402 21.46 -3.66 -8.16
C ASP A 402 22.75 -3.01 -8.71
N ARG A 403 23.30 -2.03 -7.99
CA ARG A 403 24.49 -1.22 -8.29
C ARG A 403 24.35 -0.39 -9.57
N VAL A 404 24.75 0.87 -9.47
CA VAL A 404 24.97 1.73 -10.63
C VAL A 404 26.30 1.33 -11.26
N SER A 405 26.38 1.32 -12.58
CA SER A 405 27.55 0.82 -13.31
C SER A 405 27.75 1.53 -14.64
N ALA A 406 28.83 1.19 -15.34
CA ALA A 406 29.15 1.71 -16.67
C ALA A 406 27.96 1.68 -17.64
N GLY A 407 27.72 2.80 -18.33
CA GLY A 407 26.64 2.97 -19.29
C GLY A 407 25.30 3.39 -18.67
N ASP A 408 25.17 3.34 -17.34
CA ASP A 408 24.00 3.87 -16.66
C ASP A 408 24.02 5.41 -16.68
N ARG A 409 22.83 6.00 -16.85
CA ARG A 409 22.62 7.44 -16.82
C ARG A 409 21.35 7.76 -16.05
N TYR A 410 21.39 8.85 -15.29
CA TYR A 410 20.22 9.31 -14.57
C TYR A 410 20.19 10.83 -14.51
N THR A 411 18.98 11.36 -14.40
CA THR A 411 18.72 12.78 -14.17
C THR A 411 18.19 12.90 -12.75
N MET A 412 18.67 13.88 -12.00
CA MET A 412 18.15 14.20 -10.68
C MET A 412 17.62 15.64 -10.65
N ASP A 413 16.44 15.80 -10.10
CA ASP A 413 15.92 17.11 -9.70
C ASP A 413 16.28 17.31 -8.24
N VAL A 414 16.85 18.47 -7.92
CA VAL A 414 17.39 18.75 -6.58
C VAL A 414 17.15 20.21 -6.17
N LEU A 415 17.18 20.44 -4.86
CA LEU A 415 17.38 21.76 -4.28
C LEU A 415 18.85 21.88 -3.87
N LEU A 416 19.60 22.73 -4.58
CA LEU A 416 21.02 22.95 -4.28
C LEU A 416 21.19 23.68 -2.95
N PRO A 417 22.20 23.31 -2.14
CA PRO A 417 22.47 23.99 -0.88
C PRO A 417 22.85 25.45 -1.14
N THR A 418 22.26 26.36 -0.38
CA THR A 418 22.51 27.81 -0.49
C THR A 418 23.82 28.23 0.19
N ARG A 419 24.30 27.43 1.16
CA ARG A 419 25.52 27.70 1.93
C ARG A 419 26.44 26.49 1.89
N VAL A 420 27.69 26.70 1.47
CA VAL A 420 28.78 25.70 1.50
C VAL A 420 30.02 26.40 2.04
N VAL A 421 30.62 25.86 3.10
CA VAL A 421 31.79 26.46 3.76
C VAL A 421 33.05 25.84 3.18
N ARG A 422 33.94 26.69 2.66
CA ARG A 422 35.22 26.31 2.04
C ARG A 422 36.36 27.09 2.68
N GLU A 423 37.54 26.45 2.73
CA GLU A 423 38.83 27.00 3.19
C GLU A 423 38.91 27.45 4.66
N LYS A 424 37.94 28.25 5.13
CA LYS A 424 37.88 28.85 6.46
C LYS A 424 36.47 28.76 7.04
N LEU A 425 36.40 28.30 8.29
CA LEU A 425 35.15 28.26 9.04
C LEU A 425 34.64 29.67 9.36
N PRO A 426 33.32 29.93 9.30
CA PRO A 426 32.74 31.22 9.65
C PRO A 426 33.00 31.56 11.12
N THR A 427 33.16 32.85 11.42
CA THR A 427 33.41 33.35 12.78
C THR A 427 32.27 33.03 13.75
N SER A 428 31.04 32.97 13.25
CA SER A 428 29.88 32.53 14.01
C SER A 428 28.94 31.70 13.15
N LEU A 429 28.39 30.64 13.77
CA LEU A 429 27.31 29.83 13.24
C LEU A 429 26.40 29.47 14.41
N ALA A 430 25.12 29.80 14.33
CA ALA A 430 24.14 29.30 15.29
C ALA A 430 23.88 27.83 14.96
N THR A 431 24.35 26.92 15.82
CA THR A 431 24.18 25.48 15.65
C THR A 431 22.90 24.99 16.31
N ALA A 432 22.33 23.90 15.80
CA ALA A 432 21.36 23.12 16.55
C ALA A 432 22.05 22.48 17.78
N THR A 433 21.23 21.95 18.69
CA THR A 433 21.68 21.27 19.90
C THR A 433 21.22 19.82 19.86
N GLY A 434 22.14 18.88 20.05
CA GLY A 434 21.85 17.46 20.12
C GLY A 434 23.03 16.58 19.70
N ASN A 435 22.92 15.29 20.02
CA ASN A 435 23.96 14.30 19.76
C ASN A 435 23.42 13.13 18.90
N LEU A 436 24.09 12.86 17.78
CA LEU A 436 23.78 11.75 16.87
C LEU A 436 24.61 10.49 17.16
N ALA A 437 25.77 10.63 17.81
CA ALA A 437 26.61 9.51 18.22
C ALA A 437 26.12 8.95 19.57
N GLN A 438 26.07 7.62 19.73
CA GLN A 438 25.79 7.04 21.05
C GLN A 438 26.89 7.44 22.03
N SER A 439 26.54 8.29 22.99
CA SER A 439 27.43 9.10 23.83
C SER A 439 28.35 8.31 24.78
N GLN A 440 28.22 6.99 24.85
CA GLN A 440 28.94 6.16 25.83
C GLN A 440 30.38 5.78 25.41
N GLU A 441 30.79 5.99 24.15
CA GLU A 441 32.09 5.50 23.64
C GLU A 441 33.13 6.58 23.25
N LEU A 442 32.86 7.88 23.50
CA LEU A 442 33.71 8.99 23.00
C LEU A 442 34.82 9.46 23.96
N GLY A 443 34.97 8.85 25.14
CA GLY A 443 35.94 9.31 26.14
C GLY A 443 37.40 9.31 25.70
N PHE A 444 37.75 8.59 24.63
CA PHE A 444 39.11 8.61 24.05
C PHE A 444 39.47 9.95 23.39
N LEU A 445 38.48 10.82 23.16
CA LEU A 445 38.67 12.16 22.59
C LEU A 445 38.89 13.22 23.68
N ASP A 446 38.54 12.94 24.94
CA ASP A 446 38.44 13.95 26.00
C ASP A 446 39.77 14.70 26.23
N GLU A 447 40.90 14.00 26.31
CA GLU A 447 42.23 14.61 26.48
C GLU A 447 42.57 15.59 25.34
N ARG A 448 42.18 15.25 24.11
CA ARG A 448 42.48 16.06 22.92
C ARG A 448 41.52 17.23 22.76
N VAL A 449 40.26 17.00 23.11
CA VAL A 449 39.21 18.02 23.16
C VAL A 449 39.56 19.10 24.19
N GLU A 450 39.98 18.70 25.39
CA GLU A 450 40.42 19.64 26.43
C GLU A 450 41.65 20.43 25.98
N ALA A 451 42.65 19.75 25.38
CA ALA A 451 43.87 20.40 24.90
C ALA A 451 43.64 21.44 23.79
N TRP A 452 42.67 21.23 22.89
CA TRP A 452 42.41 22.11 21.75
C TRP A 452 41.28 23.13 21.97
N GLY A 453 40.37 22.87 22.91
CA GLY A 453 39.21 23.71 23.20
C GLY A 453 39.37 24.67 24.39
N ALA A 454 40.49 24.60 25.13
CA ALA A 454 40.65 25.24 26.44
C ALA A 454 40.34 26.76 26.52
N ASP A 455 40.56 27.52 25.43
CA ASP A 455 40.41 28.98 25.42
C ASP A 455 39.07 29.48 24.80
N ALA A 456 38.22 28.57 24.32
CA ALA A 456 37.00 28.92 23.61
C ALA A 456 35.82 29.23 24.56
N GLN A 457 34.90 30.10 24.11
CA GLN A 457 33.79 30.62 24.92
C GLN A 457 32.44 29.96 24.60
N ASN A 458 32.34 29.24 23.47
CA ASN A 458 31.14 28.53 23.04
C ASN A 458 31.49 27.28 22.20
N PRO A 459 30.57 26.33 22.05
CA PRO A 459 30.79 25.08 21.31
C PRO A 459 31.28 25.25 19.87
N TRP A 460 30.84 26.29 19.17
CA TRP A 460 31.26 26.55 17.79
C TRP A 460 32.72 27.04 17.72
N ASP A 461 33.13 27.89 18.65
CA ASP A 461 34.51 28.36 18.76
C ASP A 461 35.46 27.23 19.18
N GLU A 462 35.01 26.31 20.04
CA GLU A 462 35.73 25.07 20.38
C GLU A 462 35.95 24.21 19.12
N LEU A 463 34.88 23.96 18.34
CA LEU A 463 35.00 23.20 17.10
C LEU A 463 35.92 23.87 16.08
N ARG A 464 35.88 25.20 15.98
CA ARG A 464 36.78 25.98 15.11
C ARG A 464 38.24 25.85 15.55
N ALA A 465 38.51 25.89 16.85
CA ALA A 465 39.86 25.71 17.39
C ALA A 465 40.39 24.31 17.07
N VAL A 466 39.58 23.28 17.28
CA VAL A 466 39.91 21.89 16.92
C VAL A 466 40.20 21.75 15.43
N ALA A 467 39.32 22.27 14.56
CA ALA A 467 39.52 22.21 13.11
C ALA A 467 40.80 22.95 12.67
N ALA A 468 41.10 24.09 13.29
CA ALA A 468 42.33 24.83 13.02
C ALA A 468 43.58 24.07 13.47
N ALA A 469 43.57 23.46 14.66
CA ALA A 469 44.66 22.62 15.16
C ALA A 469 44.89 21.40 14.25
N MET A 470 43.82 20.71 13.86
CA MET A 470 43.88 19.59 12.92
C MET A 470 44.53 19.97 11.60
N LYS A 471 44.15 21.13 11.04
CA LYS A 471 44.65 21.64 9.74
C LYS A 471 46.10 22.11 9.79
N ASN A 472 46.47 22.84 10.84
CA ASN A 472 47.77 23.50 10.92
C ASN A 472 48.88 22.57 11.48
N ASP A 473 48.56 21.79 12.52
CA ASP A 473 49.55 20.98 13.23
C ASP A 473 49.59 19.53 12.74
N GLY A 474 48.57 19.09 12.01
CA GLY A 474 48.45 17.75 11.46
C GLY A 474 49.34 17.49 10.23
N ALA A 475 49.24 16.28 9.69
CA ALA A 475 49.90 15.84 8.48
C ALA A 475 48.98 14.95 7.63
N TYR A 476 49.13 15.03 6.31
CA TYR A 476 48.37 14.27 5.35
C TYR A 476 49.10 13.00 4.90
N THR A 477 48.45 11.84 5.00
CA THR A 477 48.99 10.57 4.48
C THR A 477 47.90 9.55 4.14
N ASP A 478 48.07 8.88 3.00
CA ASP A 478 47.22 7.79 2.52
C ASP A 478 47.74 6.39 2.89
N GLY A 479 48.83 6.30 3.66
CA GLY A 479 49.45 5.03 4.02
C GLY A 479 50.63 4.62 3.14
N GLY A 480 51.05 5.46 2.19
CA GLY A 480 52.28 5.29 1.40
C GLY A 480 52.50 3.91 0.75
N THR A 481 53.70 3.69 0.23
CA THR A 481 54.09 2.37 -0.31
C THR A 481 54.59 1.45 0.81
N LYS A 482 54.64 0.14 0.56
CA LYS A 482 55.08 -0.88 1.54
C LYS A 482 56.44 -0.60 2.22
N ASN A 483 57.32 0.15 1.55
CA ASN A 483 58.66 0.48 2.05
C ASN A 483 58.78 1.93 2.57
N SER A 484 57.67 2.66 2.63
CA SER A 484 57.64 4.03 3.12
C SER A 484 57.23 4.08 4.59
N VAL A 485 57.74 5.03 5.35
CA VAL A 485 57.34 5.26 6.75
C VAL A 485 55.85 5.62 6.87
N GLU A 486 55.23 6.02 5.78
CA GLU A 486 53.79 6.27 5.70
C GLU A 486 52.95 4.98 5.85
N SER A 487 53.52 3.78 5.61
CA SER A 487 52.80 2.49 5.73
C SER A 487 52.30 2.15 7.13
N TYR A 488 52.81 2.85 8.14
CA TYR A 488 52.33 2.71 9.52
C TYR A 488 50.97 3.37 9.73
N TYR A 489 50.58 4.31 8.87
CA TYR A 489 49.29 4.99 8.95
C TYR A 489 48.20 4.20 8.20
N LEU A 490 47.65 3.20 8.90
CA LEU A 490 46.60 2.32 8.39
C LEU A 490 45.28 3.05 8.06
N ALA A 491 44.47 2.46 7.19
CA ALA A 491 43.13 2.96 6.88
C ALA A 491 42.15 2.69 8.03
N GLY A 492 40.96 3.29 7.94
CA GLY A 492 39.86 3.00 8.85
C GLY A 492 39.55 4.14 9.82
N HIS A 493 38.37 4.04 10.40
CA HIS A 493 37.79 5.00 11.34
C HIS A 493 37.09 4.29 12.51
N SER A 494 37.52 3.07 12.84
CA SER A 494 37.08 2.40 14.06
C SER A 494 37.61 3.12 15.29
N ARG A 495 36.97 2.94 16.45
CA ARG A 495 37.38 3.55 17.71
C ARG A 495 38.86 3.30 18.01
N GLY A 496 39.33 2.07 17.81
CA GLY A 496 40.75 1.74 18.01
C GLY A 496 41.68 2.46 17.05
N ARG A 497 41.24 2.70 15.79
CA ARG A 497 42.03 3.44 14.81
C ARG A 497 42.03 4.94 15.10
N LEU A 498 40.87 5.51 15.42
CA LEU A 498 40.72 6.93 15.77
C LEU A 498 41.44 7.26 17.07
N ALA A 499 41.39 6.39 18.09
CA ALA A 499 42.16 6.54 19.33
C ALA A 499 43.67 6.62 19.08
N ARG A 500 44.20 5.78 18.16
CA ARG A 500 45.60 5.86 17.74
C ARG A 500 45.91 7.13 16.96
N PHE A 501 44.98 7.58 16.11
CA PHE A 501 45.13 8.81 15.34
C PHE A 501 45.21 10.04 16.26
N VAL A 502 44.29 10.18 17.21
CA VAL A 502 44.28 11.32 18.14
C VAL A 502 45.36 11.24 19.21
N GLY A 503 45.76 10.03 19.62
CA GLY A 503 46.84 9.81 20.59
C GLY A 503 48.26 9.97 20.02
N ALA A 504 48.40 10.14 18.70
CA ALA A 504 49.68 10.45 18.09
C ALA A 504 50.12 11.88 18.44
N THR A 505 51.43 12.10 18.61
CA THR A 505 51.97 13.43 18.91
C THR A 505 51.64 14.42 17.80
N GLN A 506 51.85 14.03 16.54
CA GLN A 506 51.34 14.70 15.35
C GLN A 506 50.21 13.87 14.75
N LEU A 507 49.06 14.50 14.49
CA LEU A 507 47.98 13.84 13.76
C LEU A 507 48.44 13.51 12.34
N ALA A 508 48.23 12.29 11.88
CA ALA A 508 48.62 11.87 10.54
C ALA A 508 47.59 10.88 9.96
N GLY A 509 46.92 11.31 8.89
CA GLY A 509 45.87 10.55 8.22
C GLY A 509 45.38 11.25 6.96
N ASN A 510 44.28 10.77 6.39
CA ASN A 510 43.61 11.40 5.26
C ASN A 510 42.19 11.82 5.64
N ASP A 511 41.40 12.27 4.65
CA ASP A 511 40.06 12.81 4.85
C ASP A 511 39.17 11.88 5.70
N GLU A 512 39.34 10.56 5.58
CA GLU A 512 38.60 9.56 6.37
C GLU A 512 38.77 9.78 7.87
N GLN A 513 40.02 9.86 8.35
CA GLN A 513 40.29 9.99 9.78
C GLN A 513 39.92 11.39 10.28
N TYR A 514 40.29 12.43 9.53
CA TYR A 514 40.03 13.81 9.92
C TYR A 514 38.54 14.13 9.99
N ALA A 515 37.75 13.75 8.98
CA ALA A 515 36.30 14.00 8.98
C ALA A 515 35.59 13.18 10.07
N ALA A 516 35.96 11.90 10.23
CA ALA A 516 35.41 11.06 11.27
C ALA A 516 35.70 11.60 12.68
N THR A 517 36.93 12.05 12.96
CA THR A 517 37.28 12.62 14.26
C THR A 517 36.58 13.96 14.49
N LEU A 518 36.56 14.86 13.51
CA LEU A 518 35.92 16.17 13.67
C LEU A 518 34.42 16.05 13.94
N ALA A 519 33.73 15.14 13.25
CA ALA A 519 32.30 14.89 13.51
C ALA A 519 32.06 14.32 14.92
N LEU A 520 32.90 13.41 15.42
CA LEU A 520 32.77 12.90 16.79
C LEU A 520 33.05 13.98 17.84
N VAL A 521 34.03 14.85 17.59
CA VAL A 521 34.33 15.99 18.47
C VAL A 521 33.17 16.98 18.50
N ALA A 522 32.58 17.31 17.35
CA ALA A 522 31.41 18.18 17.30
C ALA A 522 30.20 17.59 18.05
N ASN A 523 29.93 16.28 17.89
CA ASN A 523 28.89 15.60 18.65
C ASN A 523 29.17 15.60 20.17
N ARG A 524 30.45 15.60 20.58
CA ARG A 524 30.85 15.73 21.99
C ARG A 524 30.51 17.11 22.56
N PHE A 525 30.57 18.15 21.72
CA PHE A 525 30.13 19.51 22.03
C PHE A 525 28.62 19.74 21.86
N ASP A 526 27.83 18.67 21.70
CA ASP A 526 26.38 18.71 21.50
C ASP A 526 25.96 19.46 20.23
N ILE A 527 26.85 19.46 19.22
CA ILE A 527 26.57 19.97 17.87
C ILE A 527 26.22 18.77 16.97
N PRO A 528 24.99 18.70 16.42
CA PRO A 528 24.60 17.62 15.54
C PRO A 528 25.44 17.65 14.25
N THR A 529 26.25 16.60 14.05
CA THR A 529 27.09 16.46 12.85
C THR A 529 27.06 15.06 12.27
N ARG A 530 27.30 14.99 10.96
CA ARG A 530 27.35 13.76 10.18
C ARG A 530 28.52 13.81 9.19
N VAL A 531 29.06 12.65 8.87
CA VAL A 531 30.17 12.53 7.91
C VAL A 531 29.58 12.30 6.52
N VAL A 532 30.16 12.91 5.50
CA VAL A 532 29.76 12.67 4.11
C VAL A 532 30.98 12.25 3.32
N MET A 533 30.82 11.21 2.52
CA MET A 533 31.79 10.87 1.48
C MET A 533 31.19 11.21 0.12
N GLY A 534 31.97 11.83 -0.75
CA GLY A 534 31.54 12.23 -2.07
C GLY A 534 32.66 12.87 -2.86
N ALA A 535 32.31 13.72 -3.82
CA ALA A 535 33.28 14.47 -4.63
C ALA A 535 32.89 15.94 -4.74
N GLU A 536 33.88 16.81 -4.96
CA GLU A 536 33.65 18.19 -5.35
C GLU A 536 33.64 18.30 -6.88
N LEU A 537 32.60 18.92 -7.46
CA LEU A 537 32.48 19.01 -8.92
C LEU A 537 33.60 19.88 -9.54
N PRO A 538 34.42 19.32 -10.45
CA PRO A 538 35.41 20.11 -11.18
C PRO A 538 34.76 21.03 -12.23
N GLN A 539 35.55 21.93 -12.83
CA GLN A 539 35.05 22.89 -13.83
C GLN A 539 34.54 22.23 -15.12
N ASP A 540 35.13 21.12 -15.53
CA ASP A 540 34.72 20.34 -16.71
C ASP A 540 33.53 19.38 -16.42
N GLY A 541 33.11 19.28 -15.15
CA GLY A 541 32.07 18.38 -14.69
C GLY A 541 32.48 16.90 -14.68
N VAL A 542 33.75 16.57 -14.91
CA VAL A 542 34.26 15.19 -14.94
C VAL A 542 34.88 14.87 -13.60
N VAL A 543 34.16 14.11 -12.78
CA VAL A 543 34.60 13.69 -11.45
C VAL A 543 35.55 12.51 -11.58
N ARG A 544 36.76 12.65 -11.02
CA ARG A 544 37.79 11.61 -10.95
C ARG A 544 38.01 11.16 -9.50
N GLY A 545 38.75 10.08 -9.29
CA GLY A 545 39.07 9.59 -7.94
C GLY A 545 39.72 10.65 -7.04
N LYS A 546 40.63 11.46 -7.57
CA LYS A 546 41.30 12.53 -6.82
C LYS A 546 40.38 13.64 -6.31
N ASP A 547 39.21 13.80 -6.94
CA ASP A 547 38.19 14.77 -6.54
C ASP A 547 37.27 14.21 -5.44
N VAL A 548 37.46 12.94 -5.04
CA VAL A 548 36.72 12.29 -3.96
C VAL A 548 37.30 12.70 -2.62
N HIS A 549 36.43 13.18 -1.75
CA HIS A 549 36.73 13.72 -0.43
C HIS A 549 35.76 13.18 0.62
N ALA A 550 36.19 13.25 1.88
CA ALA A 550 35.30 13.09 3.03
C ALA A 550 35.23 14.39 3.82
N TRP A 551 34.01 14.80 4.19
CA TRP A 551 33.75 16.06 4.87
C TRP A 551 32.70 15.93 5.96
N VAL A 552 32.46 17.02 6.70
CA VAL A 552 31.50 17.07 7.81
C VAL A 552 30.36 18.00 7.46
N GLU A 553 29.12 17.61 7.75
CA GLU A 553 27.97 18.51 7.74
C GLU A 553 27.52 18.82 9.16
N VAL A 554 27.29 20.10 9.43
CA VAL A 554 26.80 20.62 10.72
C VAL A 554 25.38 21.11 10.56
N GLN A 555 24.51 20.77 11.51
CA GLN A 555 23.15 21.31 11.52
C GLN A 555 23.12 22.70 12.18
N ASP A 556 22.56 23.68 11.48
CA ASP A 556 22.33 25.02 12.04
C ASP A 556 21.05 25.07 12.88
N ALA A 557 20.85 26.17 13.60
CA ALA A 557 19.69 26.37 14.48
C ALA A 557 18.34 26.41 13.73
N THR A 558 18.34 26.56 12.41
CA THR A 558 17.13 26.48 11.56
C THR A 558 16.81 25.04 11.12
N GLY A 559 17.71 24.10 11.39
CA GLY A 559 17.63 22.70 10.99
C GLY A 559 18.30 22.39 9.65
N SER A 560 18.93 23.38 9.01
CA SER A 560 19.62 23.21 7.72
C SER A 560 21.02 22.64 7.90
N TRP A 561 21.42 21.75 6.98
CA TRP A 561 22.74 21.10 7.02
C TRP A 561 23.76 21.88 6.20
N VAL A 562 24.78 22.39 6.89
CA VAL A 562 25.86 23.19 6.30
C VAL A 562 27.11 22.30 6.11
N PRO A 563 27.54 22.05 4.86
CA PRO A 563 28.76 21.30 4.59
C PRO A 563 30.01 22.14 4.88
N LEU A 564 30.91 21.55 5.68
CA LEU A 564 32.26 22.00 5.96
C LEU A 564 33.23 21.12 5.17
N LEU A 565 33.71 21.60 4.01
CA LEU A 565 34.56 20.79 3.13
C LEU A 565 35.92 20.46 3.77
N SER A 566 36.57 19.40 3.28
CA SER A 566 37.86 18.89 3.78
C SER A 566 38.92 19.97 3.99
N ASP A 567 39.01 20.94 3.06
CA ASP A 567 39.97 22.04 3.12
C ASP A 567 39.82 22.94 4.36
N THR A 568 38.71 22.85 5.10
CA THR A 568 38.52 23.61 6.33
C THR A 568 39.22 23.03 7.55
N PHE A 569 39.56 21.73 7.54
CA PHE A 569 40.12 21.03 8.71
C PHE A 569 41.22 20.00 8.39
N VAL A 570 41.39 19.59 7.12
CA VAL A 570 42.44 18.67 6.68
C VAL A 570 43.71 19.46 6.34
N PRO A 571 44.91 19.03 6.78
CA PRO A 571 46.18 19.61 6.36
C PRO A 571 46.39 19.59 4.85
N ASN A 572 47.28 20.45 4.36
CA ASN A 572 47.66 20.42 2.96
C ASN A 572 48.28 19.05 2.61
N ARG A 573 47.93 18.47 1.45
CA ARG A 573 48.46 17.17 0.98
C ARG A 573 50.00 17.09 0.94
N ASN A 574 50.68 18.24 0.83
CA ASN A 574 52.14 18.35 0.84
C ASN A 574 52.76 18.29 2.26
N GLN A 575 51.97 18.43 3.32
CA GLN A 575 52.41 18.38 4.71
C GLN A 575 52.49 16.93 5.17
N LYS A 576 53.65 16.29 4.99
CA LYS A 576 53.87 14.87 5.30
C LYS A 576 54.24 14.62 6.78
N PRO A 577 53.99 13.41 7.31
CA PRO A 577 54.33 13.08 8.70
C PRO A 577 55.84 13.16 8.98
N ASN A 578 56.20 13.61 10.19
CA ASN A 578 57.59 13.71 10.61
C ASN A 578 58.27 12.34 10.79
N GLN A 579 59.34 12.08 10.02
CA GLN A 579 60.04 10.77 9.99
C GLN A 579 60.57 10.28 11.35
N LEU A 580 60.97 11.20 12.25
CA LEU A 580 61.47 10.85 13.59
C LEU A 580 60.37 10.25 14.48
N GLN A 581 59.13 10.75 14.35
CA GLN A 581 57.99 10.22 15.09
C GLN A 581 57.56 8.87 14.53
N SER A 582 57.56 8.70 13.21
CA SER A 582 57.21 7.43 12.57
C SER A 582 58.17 6.29 12.98
N LYS A 583 59.46 6.56 13.20
CA LYS A 583 60.43 5.58 13.76
C LYS A 583 60.15 5.23 15.23
N THR A 584 59.64 6.18 16.02
CA THR A 584 59.31 5.97 17.43
C THR A 584 58.02 5.13 17.55
N ASP A 585 57.03 5.40 16.71
CA ASP A 585 55.81 4.59 16.63
C ASP A 585 56.08 3.19 16.06
N GLU A 586 56.98 3.06 15.08
CA GLU A 586 57.50 1.76 14.61
C GLU A 586 58.14 0.96 15.77
N GLN A 587 58.94 1.61 16.62
CA GLN A 587 59.54 0.96 17.80
C GLN A 587 58.50 0.56 18.87
N LYS A 588 57.41 1.34 19.04
CA LYS A 588 56.30 0.97 19.95
C LYS A 588 55.48 -0.22 19.45
N ILE A 589 55.38 -0.42 18.13
CA ILE A 589 54.69 -1.56 17.52
C ILE A 589 55.61 -2.79 17.42
N GLY A 590 56.92 -2.59 17.31
CA GLY A 590 57.95 -3.63 17.18
C GLY A 590 58.17 -4.53 18.41
N ALA A 591 57.43 -4.34 19.50
CA ALA A 591 57.52 -5.16 20.72
C ALA A 591 56.38 -6.18 20.88
N LEU A 592 55.56 -6.42 19.85
CA LEU A 592 54.68 -7.59 19.82
C LEU A 592 55.33 -8.67 18.96
N VAL A 593 56.20 -9.48 19.60
CA VAL A 593 56.64 -10.76 19.01
C VAL A 593 55.38 -11.51 18.61
N PRO A 594 55.15 -11.84 17.33
CA PRO A 594 54.01 -12.67 16.99
C PRO A 594 54.17 -13.99 17.76
N PRO A 595 53.16 -14.45 18.52
CA PRO A 595 53.20 -15.81 19.03
C PRO A 595 53.47 -16.74 17.83
N PRO A 596 54.26 -17.81 18.02
CA PRO A 596 54.57 -18.75 16.94
C PRO A 596 53.27 -19.09 16.24
N ALA A 597 53.25 -18.92 14.91
CA ALA A 597 52.06 -19.04 14.08
C ALA A 597 51.25 -20.25 14.56
N GLY A 598 50.16 -19.96 15.28
CA GLY A 598 49.24 -20.99 15.71
C GLY A 598 48.83 -21.71 14.44
N VAL A 599 49.21 -22.98 14.34
CA VAL A 599 48.75 -23.84 13.27
C VAL A 599 47.24 -23.77 13.36
N ASN A 600 46.61 -23.03 12.45
CA ASN A 600 45.16 -22.96 12.39
C ASN A 600 44.70 -24.43 12.31
N PRO A 601 43.90 -24.94 13.26
CA PRO A 601 43.25 -26.23 13.03
C PRO A 601 42.53 -26.10 11.68
N PRO A 602 42.63 -27.12 10.79
CA PRO A 602 42.02 -27.02 9.48
C PRO A 602 40.56 -26.59 9.69
N SER A 603 40.22 -25.45 9.08
CA SER A 603 38.86 -24.94 9.07
C SER A 603 37.97 -26.06 8.54
N VAL A 604 37.22 -26.69 9.44
CA VAL A 604 36.03 -27.48 9.11
C VAL A 604 34.85 -26.57 8.83
N LEU A 605 35.14 -25.43 8.19
CA LEU A 605 34.21 -24.62 7.42
C LEU A 605 34.76 -24.51 5.99
N GLN A 606 35.11 -25.67 5.42
CA GLN A 606 34.78 -25.88 4.02
C GLN A 606 33.25 -25.86 3.96
N GLY A 607 32.70 -24.69 3.63
CA GLY A 607 31.41 -24.63 2.97
C GLY A 607 31.45 -25.59 1.75
N PRO A 608 30.34 -26.21 1.39
CA PRO A 608 30.28 -27.21 0.32
C PRO A 608 30.46 -26.55 -1.06
N ASP A 609 31.65 -26.05 -1.34
CA ASP A 609 31.96 -25.27 -2.53
C ASP A 609 33.01 -25.97 -3.42
N GLN A 610 33.32 -27.23 -3.13
CA GLN A 610 33.90 -28.18 -4.09
C GLN A 610 33.07 -29.46 -4.20
N ALA A 611 31.82 -29.28 -4.58
CA ALA A 611 31.24 -30.22 -5.54
C ALA A 611 31.36 -29.57 -6.92
N GLN A 612 32.36 -30.00 -7.69
CA GLN A 612 32.27 -30.01 -9.15
C GLN A 612 31.08 -30.90 -9.52
N ASN A 613 29.90 -30.33 -9.44
CA ASN A 613 28.73 -30.83 -10.12
C ASN A 613 28.64 -30.04 -11.42
N ALA A 614 29.43 -30.48 -12.41
CA ALA A 614 28.93 -30.53 -13.77
C ALA A 614 27.75 -31.50 -13.78
N VAL A 615 26.65 -31.11 -13.14
CA VAL A 615 25.35 -31.72 -13.39
C VAL A 615 24.99 -31.26 -14.79
N ASN A 616 25.26 -32.16 -15.74
CA ASN A 616 24.34 -32.34 -16.85
C ASN A 616 22.93 -32.27 -16.26
N LEU A 617 22.32 -31.09 -16.34
CA LEU A 617 20.90 -30.89 -16.12
C LEU A 617 20.20 -31.64 -17.25
N LYS A 618 20.13 -32.97 -17.11
CA LYS A 618 19.05 -33.73 -17.73
C LYS A 618 17.79 -33.03 -17.25
N LYS A 619 17.16 -32.29 -18.16
CA LYS A 619 15.86 -31.65 -17.95
C LYS A 619 15.01 -32.63 -17.14
N PRO A 620 14.58 -32.28 -15.92
CA PRO A 620 13.69 -33.16 -15.18
C PRO A 620 12.50 -33.46 -16.10
N PRO A 621 12.05 -34.73 -16.18
CA PRO A 621 10.91 -35.07 -17.02
C PRO A 621 9.76 -34.12 -16.67
N LYS A 622 9.24 -33.43 -17.68
CA LYS A 622 8.16 -32.44 -17.51
C LYS A 622 7.06 -33.09 -16.67
N LYS A 623 6.92 -32.67 -15.41
CA LYS A 623 5.83 -33.13 -14.56
C LYS A 623 4.55 -32.61 -15.20
N LEU A 624 3.73 -33.51 -15.75
CA LEU A 624 2.50 -33.19 -16.48
C LEU A 624 1.54 -32.26 -15.70
N PHE A 625 1.63 -32.25 -14.37
CA PHE A 625 0.78 -31.47 -13.47
C PHE A 625 1.43 -30.22 -12.87
N ASP A 626 2.67 -29.87 -13.24
CA ASP A 626 3.27 -28.62 -12.81
C ASP A 626 2.86 -27.48 -13.75
N PRO A 627 2.04 -26.50 -13.30
CA PRO A 627 1.61 -25.37 -14.12
C PRO A 627 2.82 -24.66 -14.73
N ALA A 628 3.93 -24.60 -13.98
CA ALA A 628 5.34 -24.44 -14.38
C ALA A 628 5.63 -24.60 -15.88
N SER A 629 5.29 -25.79 -16.35
CA SER A 629 5.76 -26.42 -17.57
C SER A 629 4.77 -26.33 -18.74
N TRP A 630 3.57 -25.80 -18.50
CA TRP A 630 2.52 -25.74 -19.50
C TRP A 630 2.78 -24.64 -20.52
N PRO A 631 2.50 -24.90 -21.82
CA PRO A 631 2.45 -23.87 -22.84
C PRO A 631 1.55 -22.71 -22.40
N THR A 632 1.95 -21.48 -22.72
CA THR A 632 1.28 -20.25 -22.27
C THR A 632 -0.22 -20.27 -22.58
N TRP A 633 -0.62 -20.80 -23.75
CA TRP A 633 -2.03 -20.93 -24.15
C TRP A 633 -2.84 -21.89 -23.25
N LEU A 634 -2.24 -22.98 -22.77
CA LEU A 634 -2.89 -23.97 -21.92
C LEU A 634 -3.05 -23.44 -20.50
N ARG A 635 -2.03 -22.75 -19.98
CA ARG A 635 -2.14 -21.95 -18.74
C ARG A 635 -3.26 -20.93 -18.84
N TRP A 636 -3.32 -20.22 -19.97
CA TRP A 636 -4.34 -19.22 -20.21
C TRP A 636 -5.75 -19.84 -20.18
N LEU A 637 -5.94 -20.92 -20.93
CA LEU A 637 -7.18 -21.67 -20.98
C LEU A 637 -7.58 -22.22 -19.60
N VAL A 638 -6.64 -22.81 -18.86
CA VAL A 638 -6.95 -23.41 -17.55
C VAL A 638 -7.27 -22.35 -16.49
N PHE A 639 -6.41 -21.35 -16.31
CA PHE A 639 -6.57 -20.38 -15.22
C PHE A 639 -7.61 -19.30 -15.50
N TYR A 640 -7.78 -18.89 -16.76
CA TYR A 640 -8.65 -17.76 -17.11
C TYR A 640 -9.99 -18.18 -17.76
N VAL A 641 -10.12 -19.43 -18.21
CA VAL A 641 -11.38 -19.92 -18.80
C VAL A 641 -11.95 -21.10 -18.00
N LEU A 642 -11.17 -22.18 -17.84
CA LEU A 642 -11.64 -23.43 -17.26
C LEU A 642 -11.92 -23.30 -15.76
N LEU A 643 -11.01 -22.69 -14.99
CA LEU A 643 -11.12 -22.56 -13.54
C LEU A 643 -12.27 -21.63 -13.12
N PRO A 644 -12.48 -20.45 -13.75
CA PRO A 644 -13.68 -19.64 -13.54
C PRO A 644 -14.96 -20.39 -13.92
N LEU A 645 -14.96 -21.13 -15.03
CA LEU A 645 -16.11 -21.95 -15.45
C LEU A 645 -16.41 -23.06 -14.42
N LEU A 646 -15.39 -23.74 -13.91
CA LEU A 646 -15.51 -24.76 -12.86
C LEU A 646 -16.04 -24.16 -11.57
N ALA A 647 -15.58 -22.96 -11.18
CA ALA A 647 -16.10 -22.25 -10.03
C ALA A 647 -17.59 -21.87 -10.22
N LEU A 648 -17.99 -21.44 -11.42
CA LEU A 648 -19.40 -21.17 -11.74
C LEU A 648 -20.27 -22.43 -11.64
N VAL A 649 -19.78 -23.54 -12.18
CA VAL A 649 -20.44 -24.85 -12.10
C VAL A 649 -20.53 -25.32 -10.64
N ALA A 650 -19.46 -25.14 -9.84
CA ALA A 650 -19.44 -25.47 -8.43
C ALA A 650 -20.44 -24.63 -7.63
N VAL A 651 -20.50 -23.32 -7.85
CA VAL A 651 -21.49 -22.43 -7.19
C VAL A 651 -22.92 -22.81 -7.60
N TYR A 652 -23.15 -23.11 -8.88
CA TYR A 652 -24.44 -23.60 -9.36
C TYR A 652 -24.88 -24.87 -8.63
N TRP A 653 -24.00 -25.88 -8.55
CA TRP A 653 -24.29 -27.13 -7.86
C TRP A 653 -24.38 -26.97 -6.34
N LEU A 654 -23.60 -26.08 -5.74
CA LEU A 654 -23.66 -25.77 -4.32
C LEU A 654 -25.02 -25.16 -3.93
N ILE A 655 -25.52 -24.19 -4.69
CA ILE A 655 -26.85 -23.59 -4.45
C ILE A 655 -27.94 -24.65 -4.66
N ARG A 656 -27.85 -25.45 -5.73
CA ARG A 656 -28.83 -26.51 -5.99
C ARG A 656 -28.81 -27.58 -4.90
N GLY A 657 -27.62 -27.96 -4.44
CA GLY A 657 -27.35 -28.90 -3.36
C GLY A 657 -27.84 -28.39 -2.01
N ALA A 658 -27.57 -27.13 -1.66
CA ALA A 658 -28.05 -26.49 -0.43
C ALA A 658 -29.59 -26.43 -0.39
N LYS A 659 -30.23 -26.11 -1.51
CA LYS A 659 -31.70 -26.17 -1.64
C LYS A 659 -32.20 -27.60 -1.44
N ALA A 660 -31.58 -28.59 -2.10
CA ALA A 660 -31.98 -29.99 -1.98
C ALA A 660 -31.78 -30.54 -0.56
N TRP A 661 -30.65 -30.22 0.08
CA TRP A 661 -30.33 -30.59 1.45
C TRP A 661 -31.30 -29.95 2.44
N ARG A 662 -31.54 -28.64 2.32
CA ARG A 662 -32.53 -27.94 3.15
C ARG A 662 -33.91 -28.56 3.00
N ARG A 663 -34.30 -28.89 1.76
CA ARG A 663 -35.58 -29.54 1.50
C ARG A 663 -35.70 -30.91 2.17
N ARG A 664 -34.67 -31.75 2.03
CA ARG A 664 -34.60 -33.05 2.71
C ARG A 664 -34.65 -32.90 4.24
N ARG A 665 -33.90 -31.96 4.80
CA ARG A 665 -33.85 -31.71 6.25
C ARG A 665 -35.21 -31.28 6.82
N HIS A 666 -35.95 -30.42 6.13
CA HIS A 666 -37.30 -30.02 6.57
C HIS A 666 -38.39 -31.05 6.28
N ALA A 667 -38.18 -31.94 5.29
CA ALA A 667 -39.06 -33.08 5.08
C ALA A 667 -38.92 -34.16 6.16
N THR A 668 -37.78 -34.25 6.86
CA THR A 668 -37.51 -35.32 7.85
C THR A 668 -37.47 -34.85 9.30
N ARG A 669 -37.44 -33.55 9.59
CA ARG A 669 -37.33 -33.00 10.96
C ARG A 669 -38.53 -32.15 11.36
N GLY A 670 -38.91 -32.21 12.64
CA GLY A 670 -40.07 -31.50 13.20
C GLY A 670 -41.32 -32.37 13.28
N THR A 671 -42.43 -31.80 13.76
CA THR A 671 -43.74 -32.47 13.85
C THR A 671 -44.30 -32.76 12.45
N THR A 672 -45.13 -33.80 12.32
CA THR A 672 -45.74 -34.19 11.04
C THR A 672 -46.48 -33.03 10.37
N THR A 673 -47.25 -32.28 11.16
CA THR A 673 -47.99 -31.09 10.71
C THR A 673 -47.08 -29.97 10.19
N ALA A 674 -45.92 -29.75 10.83
CA ALA A 674 -44.96 -28.74 10.39
C ALA A 674 -44.29 -29.11 9.07
N ARG A 675 -44.02 -30.41 8.83
CA ARG A 675 -43.48 -30.91 7.57
C ARG A 675 -44.44 -30.67 6.40
N ILE A 676 -45.73 -30.95 6.61
CA ILE A 676 -46.81 -30.73 5.62
C ILE A 676 -46.98 -29.23 5.32
N ALA A 677 -47.02 -28.38 6.35
CA ALA A 677 -47.11 -26.94 6.17
C ALA A 677 -45.90 -26.38 5.40
N TRP A 678 -44.69 -26.83 5.74
CA TRP A 678 -43.47 -26.41 5.08
C TRP A 678 -43.39 -26.92 3.63
N ALA A 679 -43.86 -28.14 3.35
CA ALA A 679 -43.90 -28.71 1.99
C ALA A 679 -44.76 -27.86 1.03
N TRP A 680 -45.90 -27.36 1.51
CA TRP A 680 -46.74 -26.42 0.77
C TRP A 680 -46.00 -25.09 0.50
N ASP A 681 -45.41 -24.50 1.53
CA ASP A 681 -44.70 -23.21 1.40
C ASP A 681 -43.47 -23.31 0.47
N ASP A 682 -42.76 -24.44 0.49
CA ASP A 682 -41.63 -24.70 -0.41
C ASP A 682 -42.08 -24.84 -1.88
N LEU A 683 -43.24 -25.47 -2.13
CA LEU A 683 -43.86 -25.52 -3.46
C LEU A 683 -44.22 -24.11 -3.95
N MET A 684 -44.89 -23.29 -3.11
CA MET A 684 -45.25 -21.91 -3.46
C MET A 684 -44.02 -21.02 -3.69
N ASN A 685 -42.98 -21.16 -2.88
CA ASN A 685 -41.73 -20.44 -3.07
C ASN A 685 -41.02 -20.85 -4.37
N SER A 686 -41.09 -22.13 -4.74
CA SER A 686 -40.59 -22.63 -6.03
C SER A 686 -41.40 -22.09 -7.20
N ALA A 687 -42.72 -22.03 -7.10
CA ALA A 687 -43.56 -21.42 -8.12
C ALA A 687 -43.24 -19.93 -8.33
N ARG A 688 -42.95 -19.18 -7.25
CA ARG A 688 -42.48 -17.79 -7.35
C ARG A 688 -41.13 -17.67 -8.04
N SER A 689 -40.20 -18.61 -7.83
CA SER A 689 -38.90 -18.58 -8.51
C SER A 689 -39.00 -18.93 -9.99
N TYR A 690 -40.04 -19.66 -10.39
CA TYR A 690 -40.41 -19.89 -11.80
C TYR A 690 -41.16 -18.72 -12.47
N GLY A 691 -41.54 -17.71 -11.68
CA GLY A 691 -42.12 -16.46 -12.17
C GLY A 691 -43.62 -16.33 -12.02
N HIS A 692 -44.28 -17.23 -11.26
CA HIS A 692 -45.70 -17.09 -10.93
C HIS A 692 -45.91 -16.01 -9.86
N THR A 693 -46.91 -15.15 -10.07
CA THR A 693 -47.32 -14.10 -9.14
C THR A 693 -48.32 -14.66 -8.14
N LEU A 694 -47.87 -14.96 -6.92
CA LEU A 694 -48.72 -15.51 -5.86
C LEU A 694 -49.00 -14.45 -4.76
N PRO A 695 -50.26 -14.29 -4.32
CA PRO A 695 -50.59 -13.39 -3.21
C PRO A 695 -49.95 -13.85 -1.90
N ARG A 696 -49.27 -12.93 -1.20
CA ARG A 696 -48.45 -13.23 0.00
C ARG A 696 -49.24 -13.47 1.28
N ARG A 697 -50.53 -13.10 1.32
CA ARG A 697 -51.42 -13.21 2.49
C ARG A 697 -52.71 -14.00 2.19
N ALA A 698 -52.63 -14.89 1.20
CA ALA A 698 -53.75 -15.70 0.75
C ALA A 698 -53.78 -17.06 1.45
N THR A 699 -54.98 -17.65 1.56
CA THR A 699 -55.19 -19.02 2.03
C THR A 699 -54.58 -20.05 1.06
N ARG A 700 -54.37 -21.31 1.48
CA ARG A 700 -53.80 -22.34 0.59
C ARG A 700 -54.65 -22.56 -0.67
N LEU A 701 -55.97 -22.48 -0.54
CA LEU A 701 -56.90 -22.61 -1.67
C LEU A 701 -56.84 -21.40 -2.61
N GLU A 702 -56.72 -20.18 -2.09
CA GLU A 702 -56.51 -18.98 -2.92
C GLU A 702 -55.15 -19.00 -3.63
N GLN A 703 -54.08 -19.47 -2.95
CA GLN A 703 -52.76 -19.65 -3.56
C GLN A 703 -52.77 -20.72 -4.66
N ALA A 704 -53.53 -21.81 -4.46
CA ALA A 704 -53.73 -22.85 -5.46
C ALA A 704 -54.52 -22.34 -6.67
N GLY A 705 -55.59 -21.57 -6.44
CA GLY A 705 -56.37 -20.93 -7.50
C GLY A 705 -55.54 -19.98 -8.35
N ALA A 706 -54.59 -19.25 -7.74
CA ALA A 706 -53.66 -18.38 -8.46
C ALA A 706 -52.64 -19.14 -9.34
N LEU A 707 -52.48 -20.45 -9.17
CA LEU A 707 -51.57 -21.26 -9.98
C LEU A 707 -52.16 -21.74 -11.30
N GLY A 708 -53.49 -21.71 -11.48
CA GLY A 708 -54.31 -21.79 -12.71
C GLY A 708 -54.07 -22.92 -13.73
N ARG A 709 -52.81 -23.28 -13.98
CA ARG A 709 -52.28 -24.27 -14.92
C ARG A 709 -51.73 -25.52 -14.25
N LEU A 710 -51.86 -25.64 -12.92
CA LEU A 710 -51.45 -26.82 -12.19
C LEU A 710 -52.70 -27.50 -11.61
N GLU A 711 -53.25 -28.47 -12.33
CA GLU A 711 -54.48 -29.17 -11.94
C GLU A 711 -54.36 -29.80 -10.54
N SER A 712 -53.16 -30.26 -10.16
CA SER A 712 -52.88 -30.85 -8.85
C SER A 712 -52.79 -29.83 -7.69
N ALA A 713 -52.74 -28.51 -7.95
CA ALA A 713 -52.54 -27.51 -6.89
C ALA A 713 -53.73 -27.43 -5.92
N ASN A 714 -54.96 -27.48 -6.44
CA ASN A 714 -56.17 -27.45 -5.61
C ASN A 714 -56.29 -28.73 -4.75
N GLY A 715 -56.00 -29.90 -5.33
CA GLY A 715 -55.98 -31.16 -4.60
C GLY A 715 -54.92 -31.22 -3.50
N LEU A 716 -53.73 -30.66 -3.75
CA LEU A 716 -52.68 -30.54 -2.72
C LEU A 716 -53.08 -29.56 -1.60
N ALA A 717 -53.75 -28.45 -1.92
CA ALA A 717 -54.22 -27.49 -0.93
C ALA A 717 -55.31 -28.07 -0.02
N THR A 718 -56.28 -28.80 -0.58
CA THR A 718 -57.33 -29.48 0.20
C THR A 718 -56.73 -30.59 1.06
N GLN A 719 -55.81 -31.39 0.52
CA GLN A 719 -55.11 -32.44 1.25
C GLN A 719 -54.27 -31.88 2.42
N ALA A 720 -53.52 -30.80 2.22
CA ALA A 720 -52.79 -30.14 3.30
C ALA A 720 -53.72 -29.60 4.39
N ASN A 721 -54.87 -29.01 4.03
CA ASN A 721 -55.82 -28.51 5.01
C ASN A 721 -56.47 -29.65 5.80
N ALA A 722 -56.83 -30.75 5.14
CA ALA A 722 -57.36 -31.95 5.79
C ALA A 722 -56.35 -32.56 6.77
N LEU A 723 -55.07 -32.67 6.38
CA LEU A 723 -54.03 -33.22 7.25
C LEU A 723 -53.64 -32.26 8.40
N ILE A 724 -53.71 -30.94 8.20
CA ILE A 724 -53.31 -29.97 9.24
C ILE A 724 -54.44 -29.69 10.25
N PHE A 725 -55.68 -29.62 9.77
CA PHE A 725 -56.84 -29.20 10.57
C PHE A 725 -57.86 -30.32 10.82
N GLY A 726 -57.66 -31.51 10.26
CA GLY A 726 -58.53 -32.67 10.48
C GLY A 726 -58.39 -33.29 11.89
N PRO A 727 -59.27 -34.24 12.23
CA PRO A 727 -59.22 -34.95 13.50
C PRO A 727 -57.98 -35.86 13.57
N GLY A 728 -57.24 -35.78 14.68
CA GLY A 728 -56.01 -36.56 14.90
C GLY A 728 -54.72 -35.84 14.51
N THR A 729 -53.58 -36.43 14.88
CA THR A 729 -52.25 -35.99 14.42
C THR A 729 -51.84 -36.86 13.24
N PRO A 730 -51.42 -36.29 12.09
CA PRO A 730 -51.02 -37.08 10.93
C PRO A 730 -49.87 -38.02 11.24
N GLU A 731 -49.89 -39.19 10.61
CA GLU A 731 -48.82 -40.17 10.73
C GLU A 731 -47.61 -39.76 9.89
N SER A 732 -46.44 -40.31 10.20
CA SER A 732 -45.21 -39.97 9.49
C SER A 732 -45.27 -40.28 7.99
N ASP A 733 -46.17 -41.20 7.62
CA ASP A 733 -46.32 -41.74 6.27
C ASP A 733 -47.13 -40.76 5.42
N ASP A 734 -48.18 -40.17 6.00
CA ASP A 734 -48.96 -39.08 5.39
C ASP A 734 -48.08 -37.90 5.00
N ALA A 735 -47.15 -37.48 5.88
CA ALA A 735 -46.21 -36.40 5.56
C ALA A 735 -45.20 -36.77 4.47
N ARG A 736 -44.77 -38.04 4.41
CA ARG A 736 -43.86 -38.53 3.36
C ARG A 736 -44.57 -38.56 2.01
N ASP A 737 -45.80 -39.02 1.97
CA ASP A 737 -46.60 -39.11 0.75
C ASP A 737 -46.97 -37.71 0.24
N TYR A 738 -47.41 -36.82 1.13
CA TYR A 738 -47.66 -35.41 0.78
C TYR A 738 -46.40 -34.71 0.25
N TRP A 739 -45.22 -35.02 0.82
CA TRP A 739 -43.94 -34.51 0.31
C TRP A 739 -43.61 -35.04 -1.10
N ARG A 740 -43.93 -36.31 -1.41
CA ARG A 740 -43.76 -36.86 -2.77
C ARG A 740 -44.68 -36.15 -3.77
N SER A 741 -45.95 -35.97 -3.43
CA SER A 741 -46.93 -35.31 -4.31
C SER A 741 -46.57 -33.85 -4.60
N THR A 742 -46.11 -33.11 -3.58
CA THR A 742 -45.59 -31.74 -3.77
C THR A 742 -44.29 -31.68 -4.58
N ASN A 743 -43.42 -32.70 -4.49
CA ASN A 743 -42.23 -32.80 -5.35
C ASN A 743 -42.59 -33.08 -6.82
N GLN A 744 -43.58 -33.93 -7.07
CA GLN A 744 -44.08 -34.22 -8.42
C GLN A 744 -44.66 -32.95 -9.06
N ALA A 745 -45.55 -32.25 -8.36
CA ALA A 745 -46.08 -30.95 -8.77
C ALA A 745 -44.97 -29.91 -9.07
N ARG A 746 -43.88 -29.91 -8.29
CA ARG A 746 -42.73 -29.04 -8.56
C ARG A 746 -41.96 -29.45 -9.82
N GLY A 747 -41.88 -30.76 -10.10
CA GLY A 747 -41.34 -31.31 -11.33
C GLY A 747 -42.11 -30.83 -12.55
N ASP A 748 -43.44 -30.85 -12.47
CA ASP A 748 -44.34 -30.39 -13.54
C ASP A 748 -44.20 -28.88 -13.78
N LEU A 749 -44.15 -28.07 -12.71
CA LEU A 749 -43.85 -26.64 -12.82
C LEU A 749 -42.51 -26.38 -13.53
N ARG A 750 -41.49 -27.19 -13.22
CA ARG A 750 -40.17 -27.06 -13.85
C ARG A 750 -40.21 -27.47 -15.32
N ALA A 751 -40.90 -28.56 -15.64
CA ALA A 751 -41.06 -29.08 -17.00
C ALA A 751 -41.76 -28.05 -17.91
N ASN A 752 -42.72 -27.31 -17.37
CA ASN A 752 -43.47 -26.28 -18.11
C ASN A 752 -42.78 -24.90 -18.18
N CYS A 753 -41.51 -24.78 -17.75
CA CYS A 753 -40.73 -23.53 -17.83
C CYS A 753 -39.67 -23.56 -18.93
N ASP A 754 -39.42 -22.40 -19.55
CA ASP A 754 -38.29 -22.20 -20.49
C ASP A 754 -36.93 -22.46 -19.82
N PHE A 755 -35.94 -22.90 -20.62
CA PHE A 755 -34.57 -23.20 -20.17
C PHE A 755 -33.96 -22.08 -19.31
N TRP A 756 -34.09 -20.82 -19.73
CA TRP A 756 -33.55 -19.66 -19.01
C TRP A 756 -34.24 -19.40 -17.67
N ARG A 757 -35.54 -19.68 -17.55
CA ARG A 757 -36.27 -19.57 -16.29
C ARG A 757 -35.86 -20.66 -15.32
N ARG A 758 -35.60 -21.87 -15.81
CA ARG A 758 -35.05 -22.98 -15.01
C ARG A 758 -33.68 -22.63 -14.45
N LEU A 759 -32.75 -22.14 -15.29
CA LEU A 759 -31.41 -21.75 -14.87
C LEU A 759 -31.44 -20.61 -13.84
N ARG A 760 -32.28 -19.59 -14.07
CA ARG A 760 -32.47 -18.48 -13.13
C ARG A 760 -33.04 -18.93 -11.78
N SER A 761 -34.02 -19.83 -11.79
CA SER A 761 -34.63 -20.42 -10.59
C SER A 761 -33.62 -21.27 -9.80
N ASP A 762 -32.73 -22.00 -10.49
CA ASP A 762 -31.68 -22.81 -9.86
C ASP A 762 -30.68 -21.96 -9.08
N ILE A 763 -30.26 -20.82 -9.64
CA ILE A 763 -29.25 -19.93 -9.06
C ILE A 763 -29.87 -18.96 -8.04
N ASP A 764 -31.20 -18.81 -7.97
CA ASP A 764 -31.86 -17.88 -7.04
C ASP A 764 -31.67 -18.27 -5.57
N PRO A 765 -30.94 -17.51 -4.74
CA PRO A 765 -30.70 -17.90 -3.35
C PRO A 765 -31.86 -17.54 -2.42
N ARG A 766 -32.83 -16.72 -2.87
CA ARG A 766 -33.93 -16.21 -2.03
C ARG A 766 -34.73 -17.30 -1.29
N PRO A 767 -35.04 -18.46 -1.91
CA PRO A 767 -35.72 -19.54 -1.21
C PRO A 767 -34.98 -19.98 0.05
N LEU A 768 -33.64 -20.01 0.07
CA LEU A 768 -32.82 -20.43 1.21
C LEU A 768 -33.02 -19.55 2.46
N PHE A 769 -33.34 -18.27 2.26
CA PHE A 769 -33.51 -17.29 3.32
C PHE A 769 -34.98 -17.04 3.72
N ALA A 770 -35.93 -17.68 3.06
CA ALA A 770 -37.34 -17.61 3.44
C ALA A 770 -37.55 -18.32 4.79
N ARG A 771 -37.94 -17.58 5.84
CA ARG A 771 -38.31 -18.15 7.14
C ARG A 771 -39.60 -18.99 6.97
N GLY A 772 -39.60 -20.20 7.50
CA GLY A 772 -40.81 -21.04 7.54
C GLY A 772 -41.87 -20.45 8.48
N PRO A 773 -43.13 -20.89 8.38
CA PRO A 773 -44.18 -20.43 9.27
C PRO A 773 -43.82 -20.81 10.71
N ALA A 774 -43.91 -19.86 11.64
CA ALA A 774 -43.84 -20.17 13.05
C ALA A 774 -45.04 -21.04 13.38
N THR A 775 -44.81 -22.24 13.92
CA THR A 775 -45.87 -23.07 14.50
C THR A 775 -46.56 -22.23 15.58
N PRO A 776 -47.89 -22.00 15.49
CA PRO A 776 -48.61 -21.46 16.63
C PRO A 776 -48.48 -22.49 17.75
N ASP A 777 -47.87 -22.09 18.86
CA ASP A 777 -47.75 -22.92 20.05
C ASP A 777 -49.17 -23.20 20.58
N ARG A 778 -49.61 -24.45 20.49
CA ARG A 778 -50.95 -24.91 20.91
C ARG A 778 -51.17 -24.73 22.42
N ARG A 779 -50.15 -24.34 23.20
CA ARG A 779 -50.27 -24.05 24.64
C ARG A 779 -50.99 -22.76 24.99
N ARG A 780 -51.27 -21.84 24.03
CA ARG A 780 -51.91 -20.53 24.35
C ARG A 780 -53.41 -20.42 24.11
N THR A 781 -54.09 -21.42 23.55
CA THR A 781 -55.55 -21.32 23.28
C THR A 781 -56.45 -21.96 24.35
N ARG A 782 -55.91 -22.48 25.46
CA ARG A 782 -56.73 -22.99 26.57
C ARG A 782 -57.11 -21.98 27.66
N SER A 783 -56.58 -20.75 27.65
CA SER A 783 -56.86 -19.79 28.74
C SER A 783 -57.96 -18.76 28.46
N THR A 784 -58.51 -18.70 27.25
CA THR A 784 -59.47 -17.63 26.87
C THR A 784 -60.93 -18.08 26.81
N PHE A 785 -61.23 -19.37 26.73
CA PHE A 785 -62.62 -19.86 26.77
C PHE A 785 -63.19 -19.96 28.20
N THR A 786 -62.34 -20.16 29.21
CA THR A 786 -62.76 -20.18 30.63
C THR A 786 -63.05 -18.78 31.19
N ALA A 787 -62.63 -17.72 30.49
CA ALA A 787 -62.85 -16.33 30.91
C ALA A 787 -64.17 -15.74 30.40
N LEU A 788 -64.80 -16.36 29.40
CA LEU A 788 -66.08 -15.89 28.83
C LEU A 788 -67.32 -16.54 29.46
N THR A 789 -67.18 -17.67 30.17
CA THR A 789 -68.28 -18.32 30.90
C THR A 789 -68.47 -17.82 32.34
N ARG A 790 -67.56 -16.98 32.86
CA ARG A 790 -67.71 -16.36 34.20
C ARG A 790 -68.42 -15.00 34.20
N ARG A 791 -68.76 -14.44 33.04
CA ARG A 791 -69.36 -13.09 32.93
C ARG A 791 -70.86 -13.06 32.64
N THR A 792 -71.52 -14.22 32.59
CA THR A 792 -72.99 -14.34 32.42
C THR A 792 -73.68 -15.04 33.60
N ALA A 793 -72.99 -15.25 34.73
CA ALA A 793 -73.59 -15.80 35.96
C ALA A 793 -73.53 -14.82 37.14
N ALA A 794 -73.40 -13.53 36.86
CA ALA A 794 -73.53 -12.44 37.83
C ALA A 794 -74.25 -11.26 37.15
N SER A 795 -75.53 -11.48 36.86
CA SER A 795 -76.57 -10.47 36.64
C SER A 795 -77.91 -11.12 36.93
#